data_AF-A0A822IG22-F1
#
_entry.id   AF-A0A822IG22-F1
#
_cell.length_a   1.000
_cell.length_b   1.000
_cell.length_c   1.000
_cell.angle_alpha   90.00
_cell.angle_beta   90.00
_cell.angle_gamma   90.00
#
_symmetry.space_group_name_H-M   'P 1'
#
loop_
_entity.id
_entity.type
_entity.pdbx_description
1 polymer ?
#
loop_
_entity_poly.entity_id
_entity_poly.type
_entity_poly.pdbx_seq_one_letter_code
_entity_poly.pdbx_strand_id
1 'polypeptide(L)'
;MKKILFLLALFVSLTFAYTGSAIECMICHEYDSLSFPLINTSFFGVHINVNLTGGSGNLTSQDCTECHYSVNTSSSHKFPVSKFPVLTYTCEDCHIDGIISTAPKVNNHNRKGNVSVTASCADCHNKTSNIFKYSANASAAHYGTNASFGLSPGKNYCAFCHQNTSTIYRDVMLNQTNNFLGNHTSATINPSHSGGNPDCTTCHRTDRIHGPNLTKPLPDSVFCNNCHRFDLFQKNMHAGKVECIRCHASTISDIHNIKYLLPNGTYRSVNGTGCGNCHDFRLAPPFFRLLFSTANCTTCHLGNGIIKFADAPRFVSPLNHSSNPASGGLWNGTQAAYWDSQVGACYYCHGQKLHDTNPLGNVSNIKAGNSLNQSITNTSFWCANCHYQSDNVPPNYFYNATSYAPLPPEIRNNSRLVPAQASDGTTFYNHSLSEYSDETCRICHAVNSPATTALFIHNVGAGGGGPNCISCHDSRGGGAPADKRIDIVSFNLSEHNGLNGGGNGACWACHGDGTRPSGHPAGYKSPKKCSNDECHSLDQEFRAPMIYSHFRNASLIDNPDNAVNYNVTTSNQCQECHINSVNSQGRNINSTVSHFASGDLFDSINCIYCHLNEDNSKTWGNATLIYKNRTALIELNRENNKFSAMEGGSVDFGFGFSLKILEVSSVRSSVLIELIKENIIVDKSLIGIGNYTYEEYLIIDNGSVKVPVIVINITGIFKGNDTGFIQFEGFRLKRVHPEKKVTSCYSCHVKAMPKAIYKVIERASGEKDEIYYTKETVNFTDNKIFDENVVLQLLGLLTDKDLHVTIQPEKRRSLYEGEAWNISEGTSLLVRGVDTKNEVVFLQLHSGDYFYEDIVKRGGIFEFTPEINYIGNRPKNITIFRAKVSGIIQAKPKNMVIIEDVVALSPEIKKILANQTLFGYNTSWLWENSTINVGKIPDNFHSPQLFDGGNGGGNCLSCHGAEGFSQKKVFSLGKHDSLNGGGNNACRACHGGTKDILAHPAGYRTPRNCLSCHAATNDNYGAVYIGDEEHKNEKCEACHVSNIHEITALHMTPSVKKISITKENNTNVLRASVSAGYKMRVRDARYYIDTPLNKSGMYPVDGVFNSQAEDVFAQLDISGLSQGKHRVFVEAMERNNNWGVPSSLEFTIEGLDLKSGEEKKTSMLTMANTLAVLLIASVLRRFK
;
A
#
# COMPACT_ATOMS: atom_id res chain seq x y z
N MET A 1 -0.97 -31.96 -53.98
CA MET A 1 -0.93 -31.24 -55.28
C MET A 1 0.49 -31.38 -55.83
N LYS A 2 0.70 -32.08 -56.96
CA LYS A 2 0.83 -31.53 -58.34
C LYS A 2 2.04 -30.57 -58.45
N LYS A 3 3.11 -30.82 -59.24
CA LYS A 3 3.42 -31.81 -60.32
C LYS A 3 4.95 -32.12 -60.30
N ILE A 4 5.48 -33.36 -60.44
CA ILE A 4 5.52 -34.31 -61.60
C ILE A 4 6.54 -33.84 -62.68
N LEU A 5 7.48 -34.63 -63.25
CA LEU A 5 7.95 -36.03 -63.04
C LEU A 5 9.17 -36.36 -63.99
N PHE A 6 9.77 -37.58 -63.88
CA PHE A 6 10.74 -38.29 -64.77
C PHE A 6 12.27 -37.98 -64.65
N LEU A 7 13.22 -38.95 -64.66
CA LEU A 7 13.18 -40.41 -64.32
C LEU A 7 14.61 -41.04 -64.12
N LEU A 8 14.67 -42.05 -63.24
CA LEU A 8 15.61 -43.18 -62.96
C LEU A 8 16.92 -43.51 -63.76
N ALA A 9 17.96 -43.92 -62.99
CA ALA A 9 18.73 -45.22 -63.01
C ALA A 9 19.66 -45.59 -64.22
N LEU A 10 20.70 -46.48 -64.19
CA LEU A 10 21.42 -47.31 -63.17
C LEU A 10 22.79 -47.85 -63.76
N PHE A 11 23.57 -48.63 -62.97
CA PHE A 11 24.77 -49.47 -63.29
C PHE A 11 26.17 -48.76 -63.44
N VAL A 12 27.30 -49.10 -62.76
CA VAL A 12 27.97 -50.38 -62.29
C VAL A 12 28.67 -51.10 -63.48
N SER A 13 29.95 -51.55 -63.52
CA SER A 13 30.96 -52.04 -62.53
C SER A 13 32.40 -52.25 -63.12
N LEU A 14 33.45 -52.33 -62.25
CA LEU A 14 34.66 -53.23 -62.17
C LEU A 14 35.42 -53.78 -63.44
N THR A 15 36.71 -54.25 -63.48
CA THR A 15 38.02 -54.16 -62.72
C THR A 15 39.15 -55.03 -63.42
N PHE A 16 40.45 -54.87 -63.03
CA PHE A 16 41.64 -55.77 -63.20
C PHE A 16 42.28 -55.99 -64.61
N ALA A 17 43.57 -56.38 -64.81
CA ALA A 17 44.90 -56.08 -64.19
C ALA A 17 46.08 -56.88 -64.85
N TYR A 18 47.34 -56.38 -64.81
CA TYR A 18 48.69 -57.05 -64.72
C TYR A 18 49.81 -56.05 -65.18
N THR A 19 50.69 -55.42 -64.36
CA THR A 19 51.88 -55.80 -63.52
C THR A 19 53.24 -55.92 -64.25
N GLY A 20 54.30 -55.21 -63.78
CA GLY A 20 55.69 -55.42 -64.24
C GLY A 20 56.84 -54.46 -63.80
N SER A 21 57.34 -54.58 -62.54
CA SER A 21 58.72 -54.27 -62.07
C SER A 21 59.28 -52.81 -62.02
N ALA A 22 60.49 -52.66 -61.44
CA ALA A 22 60.91 -51.54 -60.57
C ALA A 22 62.42 -51.13 -60.66
N ILE A 23 62.78 -49.88 -60.28
CA ILE A 23 64.14 -49.28 -60.46
C ILE A 23 64.71 -48.63 -59.15
N GLU A 24 66.05 -48.60 -59.02
CA GLU A 24 66.86 -48.17 -57.85
C GLU A 24 66.89 -46.65 -57.57
N CYS A 25 67.03 -46.26 -56.28
CA CYS A 25 66.90 -44.86 -55.85
C CYS A 25 68.16 -43.99 -56.03
N MET A 26 69.34 -44.50 -55.68
CA MET A 26 70.56 -43.67 -55.58
C MET A 26 71.00 -43.08 -56.94
N ILE A 27 70.74 -43.80 -58.04
CA ILE A 27 71.02 -43.39 -59.42
C ILE A 27 70.45 -41.99 -59.73
N CYS A 28 69.28 -41.64 -59.18
CA CYS A 28 68.61 -40.36 -59.42
C CYS A 28 68.91 -39.29 -58.37
N HIS A 29 69.43 -39.66 -57.20
CA HIS A 29 69.60 -38.77 -56.05
C HIS A 29 71.07 -38.39 -55.77
N GLU A 30 72.04 -39.05 -56.39
CA GLU A 30 73.48 -38.72 -56.25
C GLU A 30 73.97 -37.68 -57.29
N TYR A 31 73.22 -37.46 -58.37
CA TYR A 31 73.62 -36.59 -59.50
C TYR A 31 72.70 -35.36 -59.68
N ASP A 32 73.30 -34.17 -59.84
CA ASP A 32 72.55 -32.91 -59.98
C ASP A 32 71.89 -32.78 -61.36
N SER A 33 70.62 -33.20 -61.40
CA SER A 33 69.72 -33.10 -62.54
C SER A 33 68.62 -32.04 -62.34
N LEU A 34 68.80 -31.12 -61.37
CA LEU A 34 67.85 -30.06 -60.99
C LEU A 34 66.42 -30.51 -60.64
N SER A 35 66.19 -31.83 -60.51
CA SER A 35 64.84 -32.42 -60.48
C SER A 35 64.52 -33.23 -59.23
N PHE A 36 65.54 -33.60 -58.44
CA PHE A 36 65.40 -34.42 -57.23
C PHE A 36 66.27 -33.87 -56.09
N PRO A 37 65.87 -34.03 -54.80
CA PRO A 37 66.72 -33.63 -53.68
C PRO A 37 67.99 -34.47 -53.64
N LEU A 38 69.14 -33.81 -53.78
CA LEU A 38 70.45 -34.46 -53.69
C LEU A 38 70.68 -35.08 -52.31
N ILE A 39 71.34 -36.24 -52.30
CA ILE A 39 71.96 -36.83 -51.12
C ILE A 39 73.47 -36.82 -51.30
N ASN A 40 74.22 -36.65 -50.22
CA ASN A 40 75.66 -36.89 -50.24
C ASN A 40 75.94 -38.16 -49.44
N THR A 41 76.30 -39.23 -50.16
CA THR A 41 76.55 -40.57 -49.61
C THR A 41 77.64 -40.57 -48.51
N SER A 42 78.59 -39.63 -48.56
CA SER A 42 79.64 -39.47 -47.54
C SER A 42 79.20 -38.68 -46.30
N PHE A 43 78.08 -37.96 -46.34
CA PHE A 43 77.52 -37.19 -45.21
C PHE A 43 76.17 -37.72 -44.68
N PHE A 44 75.65 -38.82 -45.23
CA PHE A 44 74.40 -39.46 -44.79
C PHE A 44 74.47 -40.03 -43.35
N GLY A 45 75.68 -40.11 -42.78
CA GLY A 45 75.91 -40.01 -41.35
C GLY A 45 75.15 -41.03 -40.50
N VAL A 46 74.32 -40.56 -39.56
CA VAL A 46 73.68 -41.41 -38.54
C VAL A 46 72.55 -42.29 -39.05
N HIS A 47 72.13 -42.15 -40.32
CA HIS A 47 71.03 -42.92 -40.92
C HIS A 47 71.48 -44.03 -41.88
N ILE A 48 72.78 -44.28 -42.03
CA ILE A 48 73.37 -45.31 -42.92
C ILE A 48 73.21 -46.78 -42.43
N ASN A 49 72.25 -47.02 -41.55
CA ASN A 49 72.02 -48.31 -40.87
C ASN A 49 70.54 -48.47 -40.46
N VAL A 50 69.63 -47.71 -41.08
CA VAL A 50 68.21 -47.73 -40.73
C VAL A 50 67.60 -49.07 -41.16
N ASN A 51 68.07 -49.63 -42.30
CA ASN A 51 67.77 -50.98 -42.73
C ASN A 51 69.06 -51.81 -42.92
N LEU A 52 69.29 -52.79 -42.04
CA LEU A 52 70.52 -53.58 -42.01
C LEU A 52 70.60 -54.72 -43.06
N THR A 53 69.63 -54.86 -43.97
CA THR A 53 69.62 -55.98 -44.94
C THR A 53 70.78 -55.93 -45.94
N GLY A 54 71.37 -54.75 -46.17
CA GLY A 54 72.59 -54.56 -46.99
C GLY A 54 73.92 -54.71 -46.24
N GLY A 55 73.89 -55.04 -44.95
CA GLY A 55 75.05 -55.00 -44.06
C GLY A 55 75.28 -53.62 -43.44
N SER A 56 76.01 -53.57 -42.32
CA SER A 56 76.17 -52.34 -41.54
C SER A 56 77.19 -51.38 -42.15
N GLY A 57 76.84 -50.09 -42.22
CA GLY A 57 77.66 -49.01 -42.79
C GLY A 57 77.51 -48.84 -44.30
N ASN A 58 76.68 -49.64 -44.96
CA ASN A 58 76.38 -49.54 -46.38
C ASN A 58 75.08 -48.76 -46.58
N LEU A 59 75.10 -47.63 -47.29
CA LEU A 59 73.88 -46.94 -47.70
C LEU A 59 73.21 -47.71 -48.83
N THR A 60 71.97 -48.13 -48.64
CA THR A 60 71.20 -48.86 -49.65
C THR A 60 69.88 -48.16 -50.00
N SER A 61 69.24 -48.59 -51.10
CA SER A 61 67.88 -48.10 -51.41
C SER A 61 66.86 -48.54 -50.35
N GLN A 62 67.13 -49.64 -49.63
CA GLN A 62 66.30 -50.14 -48.54
C GLN A 62 66.27 -49.16 -47.36
N ASP A 63 67.41 -48.58 -46.96
CA ASP A 63 67.48 -47.50 -45.95
C ASP A 63 66.61 -46.30 -46.35
N CYS A 64 66.63 -45.95 -47.64
CA CYS A 64 65.83 -44.86 -48.18
C CYS A 64 64.33 -45.19 -48.12
N THR A 65 63.92 -46.41 -48.50
CA THR A 65 62.51 -46.83 -48.47
C THR A 65 61.95 -47.04 -47.06
N GLU A 66 62.80 -47.36 -46.08
CA GLU A 66 62.40 -47.46 -44.67
C GLU A 66 61.93 -46.10 -44.12
N CYS A 67 62.49 -45.00 -44.64
CA CYS A 67 62.04 -43.64 -44.34
C CYS A 67 60.92 -43.16 -45.28
N HIS A 68 61.06 -43.39 -46.59
CA HIS A 68 60.13 -42.97 -47.65
C HIS A 68 59.05 -44.04 -47.96
N TYR A 69 58.19 -44.33 -46.99
CA TYR A 69 57.27 -45.48 -47.01
C TYR A 69 56.22 -45.52 -48.14
N SER A 70 56.00 -44.43 -48.89
CA SER A 70 55.03 -44.43 -50.01
C SER A 70 55.65 -44.60 -51.40
N VAL A 71 56.93 -44.98 -51.51
CA VAL A 71 57.55 -45.24 -52.82
C VAL A 71 57.18 -46.63 -53.34
N ASN A 72 56.44 -46.68 -54.44
CA ASN A 72 56.36 -47.88 -55.26
C ASN A 72 57.44 -47.79 -56.34
N THR A 73 58.51 -48.55 -56.16
CA THR A 73 59.64 -48.62 -57.10
C THR A 73 59.21 -49.09 -58.50
N SER A 74 58.04 -49.73 -58.63
CA SER A 74 57.43 -50.22 -59.89
C SER A 74 56.79 -49.14 -60.77
N SER A 75 56.87 -47.88 -60.35
CA SER A 75 56.33 -46.74 -61.10
C SER A 75 57.34 -45.61 -61.09
N SER A 76 57.78 -45.20 -62.29
CA SER A 76 58.68 -44.06 -62.45
C SER A 76 58.11 -42.82 -61.76
N HIS A 77 58.99 -42.00 -61.17
CA HIS A 77 58.63 -40.69 -60.62
C HIS A 77 58.04 -39.83 -61.74
N LYS A 78 56.71 -39.81 -61.86
CA LYS A 78 56.01 -39.15 -62.96
C LYS A 78 56.17 -37.64 -62.86
N PHE A 79 56.84 -37.06 -63.85
CA PHE A 79 56.86 -35.62 -64.03
C PHE A 79 55.49 -35.08 -64.47
N PRO A 80 55.10 -33.87 -64.04
CA PRO A 80 55.78 -33.03 -63.05
C PRO A 80 55.51 -33.53 -61.61
N VAL A 81 56.56 -33.52 -60.78
CA VAL A 81 56.56 -34.08 -59.41
C VAL A 81 55.64 -33.32 -58.43
N SER A 82 55.02 -32.22 -58.86
CA SER A 82 54.20 -31.31 -58.04
C SER A 82 52.80 -31.83 -57.66
N LYS A 83 52.42 -33.06 -58.01
CA LYS A 83 51.08 -33.63 -57.71
C LYS A 83 51.04 -34.86 -56.81
N PHE A 84 52.17 -35.48 -56.48
CA PHE A 84 52.21 -36.65 -55.59
C PHE A 84 53.43 -36.56 -54.67
N PRO A 85 53.28 -36.07 -53.42
CA PRO A 85 54.38 -36.05 -52.47
C PRO A 85 54.77 -37.48 -52.08
N VAL A 86 56.07 -37.79 -52.12
CA VAL A 86 56.61 -39.00 -51.50
C VAL A 86 56.48 -38.84 -49.99
N LEU A 87 55.58 -39.63 -49.39
CA LEU A 87 55.37 -39.60 -47.95
C LEU A 87 56.60 -40.20 -47.27
N THR A 88 57.01 -39.54 -46.20
CA THR A 88 58.25 -39.78 -45.48
C THR A 88 57.91 -39.76 -44.00
N TYR A 89 58.42 -40.72 -43.23
CA TYR A 89 58.25 -40.68 -41.79
C TYR A 89 58.88 -39.42 -41.20
N THR A 90 58.20 -38.82 -40.24
CA THR A 90 58.74 -37.71 -39.45
C THR A 90 59.80 -38.20 -38.48
N CYS A 91 60.60 -37.27 -37.94
CA CYS A 91 61.55 -37.61 -36.89
C CYS A 91 60.84 -38.24 -35.67
N GLU A 92 59.64 -37.76 -35.34
CA GLU A 92 58.82 -38.27 -34.26
C GLU A 92 58.32 -39.71 -34.49
N ASP A 93 57.90 -40.04 -35.71
CA ASP A 93 57.45 -41.40 -36.08
C ASP A 93 58.53 -42.47 -35.77
N CYS A 94 59.78 -42.18 -36.13
CA CYS A 94 60.90 -43.09 -35.92
C CYS A 94 61.47 -43.02 -34.50
N HIS A 95 61.77 -41.82 -33.98
CA HIS A 95 62.54 -41.64 -32.75
C HIS A 95 61.70 -41.54 -31.47
N ILE A 96 60.39 -41.32 -31.56
CA ILE A 96 59.49 -41.28 -30.39
C ILE A 96 58.53 -42.46 -30.45
N ASP A 97 57.77 -42.57 -31.54
CA ASP A 97 56.72 -43.57 -31.68
C ASP A 97 57.29 -44.94 -32.10
N GLY A 98 58.55 -44.99 -32.55
CA GLY A 98 59.34 -46.21 -32.68
C GLY A 98 58.95 -47.08 -33.86
N ILE A 99 58.38 -46.50 -34.92
CA ILE A 99 57.94 -47.23 -36.12
C ILE A 99 59.09 -48.02 -36.75
N ILE A 100 60.30 -47.42 -36.78
CA ILE A 100 61.53 -48.11 -37.19
C ILE A 100 62.28 -48.54 -35.92
N SER A 101 62.40 -49.85 -35.70
CA SER A 101 62.94 -50.42 -34.45
C SER A 101 64.45 -50.21 -34.25
N THR A 102 65.20 -49.93 -35.32
CA THR A 102 66.63 -49.59 -35.30
C THR A 102 66.90 -48.12 -34.92
N ALA A 103 65.88 -47.26 -34.98
CA ALA A 103 66.03 -45.85 -34.65
C ALA A 103 66.22 -45.63 -33.13
N PRO A 104 67.22 -44.83 -32.69
CA PRO A 104 67.43 -44.56 -31.28
C PRO A 104 66.25 -43.77 -30.70
N LYS A 105 65.70 -44.25 -29.57
CA LYS A 105 64.57 -43.60 -28.89
C LYS A 105 65.00 -42.32 -28.17
N VAL A 106 64.30 -41.24 -28.48
CA VAL A 106 64.40 -39.95 -27.80
C VAL A 106 63.35 -39.91 -26.70
N ASN A 107 63.76 -40.04 -25.44
CA ASN A 107 62.85 -40.13 -24.29
C ASN A 107 62.52 -38.76 -23.68
N ASN A 108 63.45 -37.81 -23.80
CA ASN A 108 63.38 -36.46 -23.25
C ASN A 108 63.84 -35.43 -24.30
N HIS A 109 63.57 -34.15 -24.03
CA HIS A 109 63.70 -33.03 -24.98
C HIS A 109 62.99 -33.27 -26.32
N ASN A 110 61.77 -33.82 -26.24
CA ASN A 110 60.85 -33.99 -27.36
C ASN A 110 59.45 -33.45 -27.00
N ARG A 111 58.44 -33.61 -27.85
CA ARG A 111 57.08 -33.07 -27.63
C ARG A 111 56.22 -33.83 -26.60
N LYS A 112 56.55 -35.10 -26.29
CA LYS A 112 55.78 -36.02 -25.41
C LYS A 112 56.53 -36.44 -24.12
N GLY A 113 57.80 -36.07 -23.95
CA GLY A 113 58.69 -36.53 -22.87
C GLY A 113 58.54 -35.80 -21.53
N ASN A 114 59.19 -36.33 -20.48
CA ASN A 114 59.15 -35.78 -19.10
C ASN A 114 59.79 -34.38 -19.03
N VAL A 115 60.93 -34.21 -19.70
CA VAL A 115 61.44 -32.91 -20.13
C VAL A 115 61.02 -32.72 -21.59
N SER A 116 60.23 -31.68 -21.88
CA SER A 116 59.67 -31.46 -23.21
C SER A 116 60.06 -30.13 -23.85
N VAL A 117 60.04 -30.10 -25.19
CA VAL A 117 60.31 -28.91 -26.01
C VAL A 117 59.25 -28.78 -27.12
N THR A 118 58.96 -27.55 -27.53
CA THR A 118 58.02 -27.24 -28.62
C THR A 118 58.72 -27.05 -29.97
N ALA A 119 60.01 -26.72 -29.95
CA ALA A 119 60.87 -26.65 -31.14
C ALA A 119 60.79 -27.96 -31.94
N SER A 120 60.90 -27.88 -33.26
CA SER A 120 61.04 -29.07 -34.09
C SER A 120 62.44 -29.67 -33.92
N CYS A 121 62.58 -30.97 -34.18
CA CYS A 121 63.89 -31.64 -34.17
C CYS A 121 64.88 -30.92 -35.09
N ALA A 122 64.40 -30.45 -36.25
CA ALA A 122 65.17 -29.69 -37.22
C ALA A 122 65.70 -28.34 -36.68
N ASP A 123 64.95 -27.62 -35.83
CA ASP A 123 65.39 -26.33 -35.28
C ASP A 123 66.64 -26.48 -34.38
N CYS A 124 66.76 -27.62 -33.69
CA CYS A 124 67.92 -27.96 -32.88
C CYS A 124 69.06 -28.58 -33.73
N HIS A 125 68.74 -29.61 -34.54
CA HIS A 125 69.77 -30.40 -35.25
C HIS A 125 70.38 -29.70 -36.48
N ASN A 126 69.71 -28.70 -37.07
CA ASN A 126 70.30 -27.89 -38.15
C ASN A 126 71.32 -26.85 -37.63
N LYS A 127 71.32 -26.54 -36.33
CA LYS A 127 72.32 -25.62 -35.74
C LYS A 127 73.73 -26.20 -35.71
N THR A 128 73.88 -27.51 -35.89
CA THR A 128 75.16 -28.22 -35.97
C THR A 128 75.53 -28.67 -37.38
N SER A 129 74.63 -28.56 -38.35
CA SER A 129 74.71 -29.28 -39.64
C SER A 129 74.07 -28.41 -40.73
N ASN A 130 74.88 -27.74 -41.55
CA ASN A 130 74.38 -26.70 -42.47
C ASN A 130 75.03 -26.80 -43.87
N ILE A 131 74.80 -27.93 -44.54
CA ILE A 131 75.25 -28.22 -45.91
C ILE A 131 73.99 -28.50 -46.75
N PHE A 132 73.80 -27.72 -47.83
CA PHE A 132 72.68 -27.73 -48.79
C PHE A 132 71.24 -27.81 -48.22
N LYS A 133 70.45 -26.76 -48.46
CA LYS A 133 69.13 -26.58 -47.84
C LYS A 133 67.99 -26.70 -48.86
N TYR A 134 67.48 -27.92 -49.05
CA TYR A 134 66.23 -28.16 -49.78
C TYR A 134 64.99 -27.98 -48.88
N SER A 135 65.02 -28.56 -47.68
CA SER A 135 64.04 -28.34 -46.61
C SER A 135 64.72 -28.48 -45.24
N ALA A 136 64.10 -27.98 -44.17
CA ALA A 136 64.68 -28.04 -42.83
C ALA A 136 64.88 -29.48 -42.33
N ASN A 137 64.00 -30.43 -42.69
CA ASN A 137 64.17 -31.83 -42.29
C ASN A 137 65.25 -32.54 -43.13
N ALA A 138 65.35 -32.22 -44.43
CA ALA A 138 66.38 -32.81 -45.30
C ALA A 138 67.81 -32.47 -44.83
N SER A 139 68.03 -31.25 -44.33
CA SER A 139 69.34 -30.84 -43.77
C SER A 139 69.78 -31.71 -42.58
N ALA A 140 68.85 -32.13 -41.71
CA ALA A 140 69.15 -33.02 -40.59
C ALA A 140 69.21 -34.50 -40.99
N ALA A 141 68.35 -34.94 -41.92
CA ALA A 141 68.24 -36.35 -42.30
C ALA A 141 69.33 -36.81 -43.28
N HIS A 142 69.61 -36.04 -44.33
CA HIS A 142 70.50 -36.45 -45.44
C HIS A 142 71.96 -36.01 -45.27
N TYR A 143 72.23 -35.05 -44.36
CA TYR A 143 73.56 -34.45 -44.16
C TYR A 143 73.95 -34.37 -42.66
N GLY A 144 73.22 -35.07 -41.78
CA GLY A 144 73.41 -35.03 -40.34
C GLY A 144 74.57 -35.90 -39.85
N THR A 145 75.58 -35.29 -39.24
CA THR A 145 76.69 -36.01 -38.58
C THR A 145 76.43 -36.19 -37.08
N ASN A 146 77.22 -37.04 -36.41
CA ASN A 146 77.07 -37.35 -34.99
C ASN A 146 77.56 -36.20 -34.06
N ALA A 147 76.86 -35.07 -34.10
CA ALA A 147 77.18 -33.85 -33.36
C ALA A 147 76.74 -33.94 -31.89
N SER A 148 77.56 -34.57 -31.04
CA SER A 148 77.49 -34.33 -29.60
C SER A 148 78.06 -32.95 -29.25
N PHE A 149 77.51 -32.24 -28.26
CA PHE A 149 77.90 -30.87 -27.85
C PHE A 149 79.33 -30.72 -27.29
N GLY A 150 80.24 -31.68 -27.52
CA GLY A 150 81.61 -31.69 -26.98
C GLY A 150 81.71 -31.88 -25.45
N LEU A 151 80.59 -32.11 -24.76
CA LEU A 151 80.50 -32.16 -23.31
C LEU A 151 79.89 -33.48 -22.82
N SER A 152 80.45 -34.04 -21.74
CA SER A 152 79.88 -35.20 -21.03
C SER A 152 78.70 -34.78 -20.14
N PRO A 153 77.65 -35.61 -19.97
CA PRO A 153 76.53 -35.35 -19.07
C PRO A 153 76.93 -34.91 -17.66
N GLY A 154 76.31 -33.83 -17.16
CA GLY A 154 76.58 -33.26 -15.84
C GLY A 154 76.22 -31.77 -15.76
N LYS A 155 76.60 -31.09 -14.67
CA LYS A 155 76.28 -29.67 -14.43
C LYS A 155 76.62 -28.77 -15.63
N ASN A 156 77.84 -28.87 -16.16
CA ASN A 156 78.32 -28.03 -17.27
C ASN A 156 77.59 -28.32 -18.59
N TYR A 157 77.11 -29.56 -18.79
CA TYR A 157 76.32 -29.97 -19.95
C TYR A 157 74.94 -29.29 -19.96
N CYS A 158 74.28 -29.24 -18.80
CA CYS A 158 73.02 -28.50 -18.63
C CYS A 158 73.25 -26.98 -18.75
N ALA A 159 74.32 -26.47 -18.12
CA ALA A 159 74.67 -25.06 -18.10
C ALA A 159 74.94 -24.48 -19.50
N PHE A 160 75.48 -25.27 -20.44
CA PHE A 160 75.74 -24.85 -21.81
C PHE A 160 74.49 -24.33 -22.56
N CYS A 161 73.31 -24.84 -22.20
CA CYS A 161 72.02 -24.39 -22.74
C CYS A 161 71.23 -23.53 -21.74
N HIS A 162 71.28 -23.84 -20.44
CA HIS A 162 70.39 -23.26 -19.43
C HIS A 162 71.01 -22.19 -18.52
N GLN A 163 72.33 -21.96 -18.61
CA GLN A 163 73.07 -20.95 -17.83
C GLN A 163 74.01 -20.10 -18.70
N ASN A 164 73.81 -20.13 -20.03
CA ASN A 164 74.63 -19.43 -21.01
C ASN A 164 73.74 -18.61 -21.96
N THR A 165 73.65 -17.30 -21.70
CA THR A 165 72.88 -16.34 -22.53
C THR A 165 73.45 -16.15 -23.94
N SER A 166 74.66 -16.64 -24.22
CA SER A 166 75.35 -16.60 -25.52
C SER A 166 75.28 -17.91 -26.30
N THR A 167 74.52 -18.91 -25.84
CA THR A 167 74.39 -20.21 -26.52
C THR A 167 73.66 -20.09 -27.87
N ILE A 168 74.10 -20.84 -28.89
CA ILE A 168 73.49 -20.84 -30.23
C ILE A 168 72.06 -21.42 -30.25
N TYR A 169 71.65 -22.05 -29.15
CA TYR A 169 70.33 -22.63 -28.92
C TYR A 169 69.37 -21.68 -28.18
N ARG A 170 69.76 -20.43 -27.91
CA ARG A 170 68.93 -19.46 -27.16
C ARG A 170 67.56 -19.21 -27.80
N ASP A 171 67.52 -19.17 -29.12
CA ASP A 171 66.34 -18.89 -29.94
C ASP A 171 65.34 -20.07 -30.02
N VAL A 172 65.78 -21.30 -29.75
CA VAL A 172 64.89 -22.48 -29.66
C VAL A 172 64.34 -22.73 -28.25
N MET A 173 64.73 -21.90 -27.27
CA MET A 173 64.16 -21.93 -25.92
C MET A 173 62.81 -21.20 -25.88
N LEU A 174 61.73 -21.95 -25.65
CA LEU A 174 60.35 -21.42 -25.56
C LEU A 174 60.20 -20.27 -24.55
N ASN A 175 60.93 -20.31 -23.43
CA ASN A 175 61.08 -19.19 -22.52
C ASN A 175 62.56 -18.77 -22.54
N GLN A 176 62.85 -17.56 -23.00
CA GLN A 176 64.22 -17.05 -23.06
C GLN A 176 64.90 -17.00 -21.69
N THR A 177 64.14 -16.82 -20.60
CA THR A 177 64.65 -16.90 -19.22
C THR A 177 65.30 -18.25 -18.90
N ASN A 178 64.93 -19.31 -19.63
CA ASN A 178 65.50 -20.64 -19.44
C ASN A 178 66.97 -20.74 -19.85
N ASN A 179 67.56 -19.71 -20.50
CA ASN A 179 69.00 -19.64 -20.78
C ASN A 179 69.84 -19.10 -19.61
N PHE A 180 69.19 -18.68 -18.52
CA PHE A 180 69.81 -18.06 -17.34
C PHE A 180 69.13 -18.53 -16.03
N LEU A 181 68.94 -19.85 -15.90
CA LEU A 181 68.34 -20.47 -14.71
C LEU A 181 69.39 -20.72 -13.61
N GLY A 182 69.23 -20.07 -12.46
CA GLY A 182 70.07 -20.31 -11.28
C GLY A 182 69.81 -21.67 -10.62
N ASN A 183 70.69 -22.04 -9.68
CA ASN A 183 70.41 -23.08 -8.69
C ASN A 183 69.27 -22.64 -7.75
N HIS A 184 68.67 -23.61 -7.03
CA HIS A 184 67.53 -23.39 -6.10
C HIS A 184 67.73 -22.23 -5.09
N THR A 185 68.98 -21.91 -4.74
CA THR A 185 69.39 -20.60 -4.19
C THR A 185 70.84 -20.32 -4.61
N SER A 186 71.21 -19.06 -4.87
CA SER A 186 72.58 -18.73 -5.32
C SER A 186 73.64 -18.97 -4.25
N ALA A 187 74.78 -19.54 -4.65
CA ALA A 187 75.95 -19.79 -3.81
C ALA A 187 76.48 -18.54 -3.08
N THR A 188 76.21 -17.36 -3.63
CA THR A 188 76.67 -16.06 -3.11
C THR A 188 75.99 -15.61 -1.82
N ILE A 189 74.82 -16.18 -1.47
CA ILE A 189 73.95 -15.59 -0.44
C ILE A 189 74.23 -16.18 0.95
N ASN A 190 74.37 -17.50 1.06
CA ASN A 190 74.72 -18.17 2.33
C ASN A 190 75.25 -19.60 2.10
N PRO A 191 76.56 -19.88 2.32
CA PRO A 191 77.11 -21.23 2.29
C PRO A 191 76.54 -22.17 3.37
N SER A 192 75.91 -21.62 4.40
CA SER A 192 75.40 -22.32 5.59
C SER A 192 73.87 -22.42 5.65
N HIS A 193 73.18 -22.30 4.50
CA HIS A 193 71.75 -22.57 4.43
C HIS A 193 71.46 -24.05 4.76
N SER A 194 70.53 -24.32 5.68
CA SER A 194 70.24 -25.66 6.22
C SER A 194 69.76 -26.67 5.18
N GLY A 195 69.10 -26.21 4.11
CA GLY A 195 68.72 -27.04 2.95
C GLY A 195 69.80 -27.19 1.86
N GLY A 196 70.99 -26.58 2.03
CA GLY A 196 72.10 -26.63 1.06
C GLY A 196 71.90 -25.78 -0.20
N ASN A 197 72.73 -26.04 -1.22
CA ASN A 197 72.71 -25.42 -2.55
C ASN A 197 72.69 -26.52 -3.64
N PRO A 198 71.52 -27.11 -3.93
CA PRO A 198 71.41 -28.16 -4.94
C PRO A 198 71.58 -27.58 -6.36
N ASP A 199 72.31 -28.31 -7.18
CA ASP A 199 72.52 -27.97 -8.59
C ASP A 199 71.52 -28.67 -9.52
N CYS A 200 71.61 -28.38 -10.82
CA CYS A 200 70.74 -28.96 -11.84
C CYS A 200 70.69 -30.49 -11.76
N THR A 201 71.82 -31.17 -11.55
CA THR A 201 71.90 -32.64 -11.51
C THR A 201 71.32 -33.23 -10.24
N THR A 202 71.34 -32.47 -9.14
CA THR A 202 70.76 -32.85 -7.85
C THR A 202 69.24 -33.04 -7.97
N CYS A 203 68.56 -32.19 -8.76
CA CYS A 203 67.11 -32.23 -8.93
C CYS A 203 66.66 -32.95 -10.22
N HIS A 204 67.41 -32.81 -11.33
CA HIS A 204 67.03 -33.33 -12.64
C HIS A 204 67.71 -34.65 -13.04
N ARG A 205 68.59 -35.19 -12.19
CA ARG A 205 69.48 -36.32 -12.45
C ARG A 205 70.49 -36.01 -13.57
N THR A 206 71.30 -37.01 -13.94
CA THR A 206 72.38 -36.89 -14.93
C THR A 206 72.16 -37.88 -16.08
N ASP A 207 71.99 -37.36 -17.30
CA ASP A 207 71.93 -38.13 -18.55
C ASP A 207 72.20 -37.20 -19.75
N ARG A 208 72.31 -37.76 -20.97
CA ARG A 208 72.24 -37.00 -22.22
C ARG A 208 70.85 -36.39 -22.41
N ILE A 209 70.71 -35.32 -23.20
CA ILE A 209 69.42 -34.62 -23.38
C ILE A 209 68.24 -35.52 -23.78
N HIS A 210 68.49 -36.55 -24.59
CA HIS A 210 67.47 -37.49 -25.07
C HIS A 210 67.33 -38.75 -24.19
N GLY A 211 68.18 -38.90 -23.17
CA GLY A 211 68.25 -40.07 -22.32
C GLY A 211 67.06 -40.19 -21.35
N PRO A 212 66.66 -41.41 -20.97
CA PRO A 212 65.47 -41.65 -20.15
C PRO A 212 65.63 -41.23 -18.69
N ASN A 213 66.86 -41.04 -18.19
CA ASN A 213 67.08 -40.79 -16.76
C ASN A 213 66.88 -39.32 -16.35
N LEU A 214 66.74 -38.38 -17.29
CA LEU A 214 66.38 -37.00 -16.96
C LEU A 214 64.95 -36.91 -16.44
N THR A 215 64.78 -36.22 -15.32
CA THR A 215 63.47 -36.05 -14.68
C THR A 215 63.15 -34.59 -14.40
N LYS A 216 61.88 -34.19 -14.54
CA LYS A 216 61.37 -32.92 -14.04
C LYS A 216 60.65 -33.18 -12.69
N PRO A 217 61.27 -32.91 -11.53
CA PRO A 217 60.62 -33.12 -10.24
C PRO A 217 59.44 -32.16 -10.07
N LEU A 218 58.43 -32.59 -9.32
CA LEU A 218 57.31 -31.74 -8.92
C LEU A 218 57.68 -31.01 -7.61
N PRO A 219 57.69 -29.66 -7.59
CA PRO A 219 58.05 -28.89 -6.40
C PRO A 219 56.85 -28.74 -5.46
N ASP A 220 56.38 -29.86 -4.90
CA ASP A 220 55.36 -29.89 -3.86
C ASP A 220 55.96 -29.72 -2.45
N SER A 221 55.10 -29.61 -1.43
CA SER A 221 55.55 -29.40 -0.04
C SER A 221 56.27 -30.60 0.56
N VAL A 222 56.03 -31.83 0.08
CA VAL A 222 56.77 -33.01 0.53
C VAL A 222 58.20 -32.95 0.00
N PHE A 223 58.36 -32.61 -1.29
CA PHE A 223 59.65 -32.36 -1.90
C PHE A 223 60.42 -31.24 -1.18
N CYS A 224 59.77 -30.12 -0.88
CA CYS A 224 60.39 -29.03 -0.11
C CYS A 224 60.82 -29.50 1.30
N ASN A 225 59.93 -30.16 2.04
CA ASN A 225 60.20 -30.58 3.42
C ASN A 225 61.29 -31.65 3.51
N ASN A 226 61.47 -32.49 2.49
CA ASN A 226 62.59 -33.45 2.45
C ASN A 226 63.96 -32.76 2.49
N CYS A 227 64.08 -31.57 1.91
CA CYS A 227 65.29 -30.74 1.98
C CYS A 227 65.31 -29.85 3.25
N HIS A 228 64.18 -29.23 3.61
CA HIS A 228 64.06 -28.28 4.72
C HIS A 228 63.82 -28.91 6.11
N ARG A 229 63.88 -30.23 6.25
CA ARG A 229 63.61 -30.98 7.50
C ARG A 229 64.45 -30.58 8.73
N PHE A 230 65.61 -29.96 8.50
CA PHE A 230 66.56 -29.53 9.53
C PHE A 230 66.54 -28.02 9.80
N ASP A 231 65.60 -27.27 9.21
CA ASP A 231 65.44 -25.85 9.51
C ASP A 231 65.04 -25.66 10.98
N LEU A 232 65.72 -24.74 11.68
CA LEU A 232 65.57 -24.43 13.12
C LEU A 232 64.13 -24.26 13.61
N PHE A 233 63.23 -23.88 12.71
CA PHE A 233 61.80 -23.74 12.96
C PHE A 233 61.05 -24.48 11.86
N GLN A 234 60.96 -25.81 11.94
CA GLN A 234 60.30 -26.67 10.94
C GLN A 234 59.01 -26.05 10.39
N LYS A 235 59.01 -25.73 9.09
CA LYS A 235 57.90 -25.06 8.42
C LYS A 235 57.01 -26.09 7.75
N ASN A 236 55.76 -26.18 8.19
CA ASN A 236 54.77 -27.05 7.56
C ASN A 236 53.82 -26.26 6.66
N MET A 237 53.09 -26.99 5.81
CA MET A 237 51.95 -26.44 5.06
C MET A 237 50.96 -25.77 6.01
N HIS A 238 50.54 -24.55 5.71
CA HIS A 238 49.54 -23.85 6.52
C HIS A 238 48.24 -24.67 6.56
N ALA A 239 47.76 -24.94 7.77
CA ALA A 239 46.61 -25.80 8.07
C ALA A 239 46.68 -27.22 7.47
N GLY A 240 47.88 -27.70 7.09
CA GLY A 240 48.07 -28.95 6.36
C GLY A 240 47.46 -28.97 4.94
N LYS A 241 47.06 -27.80 4.39
CA LYS A 241 46.32 -27.69 3.13
C LYS A 241 46.96 -26.77 2.08
N VAL A 242 47.73 -25.77 2.51
CA VAL A 242 48.33 -24.80 1.59
C VAL A 242 49.74 -25.24 1.22
N GLU A 243 49.92 -25.62 -0.04
CA GLU A 243 51.24 -25.92 -0.61
C GLU A 243 52.22 -24.75 -0.46
N CYS A 244 53.46 -25.03 -0.01
CA CYS A 244 54.53 -24.05 0.14
C CYS A 244 54.72 -23.20 -1.13
N ILE A 245 54.66 -23.84 -2.30
CA ILE A 245 54.81 -23.20 -3.61
C ILE A 245 53.71 -22.15 -3.90
N ARG A 246 52.54 -22.19 -3.25
CA ARG A 246 51.52 -21.12 -3.37
C ARG A 246 51.96 -19.82 -2.70
N CYS A 247 52.74 -19.89 -1.62
CA CYS A 247 53.27 -18.70 -0.93
C CYS A 247 54.66 -18.30 -1.44
N HIS A 248 55.45 -19.27 -1.88
CA HIS A 248 56.86 -19.09 -2.22
C HIS A 248 57.17 -19.05 -3.74
N ALA A 249 56.13 -19.08 -4.59
CA ALA A 249 56.29 -18.98 -6.04
C ALA A 249 55.06 -18.42 -6.77
N SER A 250 55.31 -17.72 -7.88
CA SER A 250 54.27 -17.39 -8.85
C SER A 250 53.96 -18.59 -9.76
N THR A 251 54.98 -19.37 -10.14
CA THR A 251 54.92 -20.56 -11.01
C THR A 251 55.86 -21.66 -10.50
N ILE A 252 55.62 -22.92 -10.86
CA ILE A 252 56.48 -24.05 -10.45
C ILE A 252 57.97 -23.90 -10.86
N SER A 253 58.27 -23.13 -11.91
CA SER A 253 59.64 -22.85 -12.36
C SER A 253 60.41 -21.89 -11.45
N ASP A 254 59.72 -21.13 -10.58
CA ASP A 254 60.35 -20.21 -9.63
C ASP A 254 61.13 -20.93 -8.52
N ILE A 255 61.10 -22.26 -8.44
CA ILE A 255 62.00 -23.02 -7.55
C ILE A 255 63.48 -22.65 -7.78
N HIS A 256 63.87 -22.28 -9.01
CA HIS A 256 65.23 -21.81 -9.35
C HIS A 256 65.55 -20.39 -8.87
N ASN A 257 64.57 -19.63 -8.38
CA ASN A 257 64.73 -18.30 -7.81
C ASN A 257 63.50 -17.97 -6.95
N ILE A 258 63.49 -18.51 -5.74
CA ILE A 258 62.31 -18.52 -4.86
C ILE A 258 61.76 -17.11 -4.62
N LYS A 259 60.43 -16.99 -4.60
CA LYS A 259 59.73 -15.72 -4.43
C LYS A 259 58.98 -15.70 -3.10
N TYR A 260 58.43 -14.55 -2.75
CA TYR A 260 57.55 -14.40 -1.59
C TYR A 260 56.30 -13.63 -2.01
N LEU A 261 55.15 -14.14 -1.59
CA LEU A 261 53.85 -13.51 -1.78
C LEU A 261 53.77 -12.18 -1.00
N LEU A 262 53.41 -11.12 -1.71
CA LEU A 262 53.19 -9.79 -1.16
C LEU A 262 51.70 -9.55 -0.84
N PRO A 263 51.37 -8.56 0.03
CA PRO A 263 50.00 -8.21 0.38
C PRO A 263 49.05 -7.93 -0.79
N ASN A 264 49.58 -7.45 -1.92
CA ASN A 264 48.81 -7.15 -3.14
C ASN A 264 48.63 -8.37 -4.07
N GLY A 265 49.01 -9.58 -3.65
CA GLY A 265 48.91 -10.79 -4.46
C GLY A 265 50.04 -10.99 -5.47
N THR A 266 50.99 -10.05 -5.62
CA THR A 266 52.15 -10.23 -6.49
C THR A 266 53.29 -10.95 -5.76
N TYR A 267 54.34 -11.32 -6.50
CA TYR A 267 55.48 -12.09 -5.97
C TYR A 267 56.78 -11.33 -6.17
N ARG A 268 57.63 -11.31 -5.13
CA ARG A 268 58.97 -10.73 -5.18
C ARG A 268 60.03 -11.78 -4.91
N SER A 269 60.99 -11.93 -5.83
CA SER A 269 62.23 -12.68 -5.59
C SER A 269 63.18 -11.87 -4.70
N VAL A 270 63.97 -12.56 -3.90
CA VAL A 270 65.13 -11.99 -3.23
C VAL A 270 66.35 -12.18 -4.13
N ASN A 271 66.68 -11.16 -4.93
CA ASN A 271 67.78 -11.27 -5.89
C ASN A 271 69.15 -11.29 -5.16
N GLY A 272 70.04 -12.20 -5.58
CA GLY A 272 71.23 -12.62 -4.82
C GLY A 272 72.39 -11.63 -4.72
N THR A 273 72.21 -10.39 -5.16
CA THR A 273 73.21 -9.31 -5.11
C THR A 273 73.00 -8.33 -3.95
N GLY A 274 71.90 -8.44 -3.20
CA GLY A 274 71.56 -7.52 -2.11
C GLY A 274 71.52 -8.19 -0.74
N CYS A 275 72.67 -8.32 -0.07
CA CYS A 275 72.80 -8.93 1.27
C CYS A 275 71.84 -8.32 2.31
N GLY A 276 71.52 -7.04 2.19
CA GLY A 276 70.57 -6.35 3.07
C GLY A 276 69.14 -6.91 3.04
N ASN A 277 68.68 -7.54 1.95
CA ASN A 277 67.28 -7.99 1.85
C ASN A 277 66.90 -9.14 2.82
N CYS A 278 67.90 -9.83 3.41
CA CYS A 278 67.71 -10.91 4.39
C CYS A 278 68.29 -10.60 5.78
N HIS A 279 69.23 -9.67 5.88
CA HIS A 279 70.01 -9.40 7.10
C HIS A 279 69.83 -7.94 7.55
N ASP A 280 69.31 -7.73 8.77
CA ASP A 280 69.48 -6.46 9.48
C ASP A 280 70.78 -6.51 10.28
N PHE A 281 71.85 -5.94 9.71
CA PHE A 281 73.20 -5.94 10.29
C PHE A 281 73.33 -5.16 11.61
N ARG A 282 72.25 -4.56 12.13
CA ARG A 282 72.21 -3.89 13.45
C ARG A 282 71.85 -4.83 14.60
N LEU A 283 71.52 -6.09 14.31
CA LEU A 283 71.19 -7.11 15.31
C LEU A 283 72.21 -8.27 15.25
N ALA A 284 72.59 -8.79 16.43
CA ALA A 284 73.49 -9.95 16.50
C ALA A 284 72.85 -11.21 15.88
N PRO A 285 73.62 -12.14 15.29
CA PRO A 285 73.06 -13.38 14.73
C PRO A 285 72.19 -14.15 15.74
N PRO A 286 71.09 -14.82 15.32
CA PRO A 286 70.81 -15.27 13.95
C PRO A 286 69.53 -14.66 13.32
N PHE A 287 69.32 -13.34 13.40
CA PHE A 287 68.08 -12.72 12.89
C PHE A 287 68.04 -12.59 11.36
N PHE A 288 67.29 -13.50 10.73
CA PHE A 288 66.89 -13.45 9.32
C PHE A 288 65.56 -12.67 9.21
N ARG A 289 65.53 -11.53 8.52
CA ARG A 289 64.31 -10.72 8.34
C ARG A 289 64.25 -10.15 6.92
N LEU A 290 63.13 -10.41 6.24
CA LEU A 290 62.83 -9.80 4.94
C LEU A 290 62.59 -8.30 5.11
N LEU A 291 63.30 -7.46 4.34
CA LEU A 291 63.12 -6.00 4.33
C LEU A 291 61.87 -5.50 3.59
N PHE A 292 60.90 -6.38 3.32
CA PHE A 292 59.64 -6.03 2.68
C PHE A 292 58.48 -6.81 3.30
N SER A 293 57.31 -6.17 3.38
CA SER A 293 56.11 -6.79 3.93
C SER A 293 55.62 -7.94 3.04
N THR A 294 55.53 -9.14 3.60
CA THR A 294 54.88 -10.29 2.97
C THR A 294 53.39 -10.30 3.26
N ALA A 295 52.63 -11.11 2.52
CA ALA A 295 51.27 -11.47 2.90
C ALA A 295 51.23 -12.08 4.31
N ASN A 296 50.12 -11.87 5.01
CA ASN A 296 49.88 -12.31 6.39
C ASN A 296 48.40 -12.72 6.57
N CYS A 297 47.97 -12.95 7.82
CA CYS A 297 46.61 -13.35 8.14
C CYS A 297 45.55 -12.37 7.60
N THR A 298 45.77 -11.06 7.71
CA THR A 298 44.78 -10.05 7.30
C THR A 298 44.65 -9.97 5.78
N THR A 299 45.74 -10.14 5.04
CA THR A 299 45.72 -10.08 3.57
C THR A 299 45.07 -11.31 2.93
N CYS A 300 45.07 -12.44 3.63
CA CYS A 300 44.54 -13.71 3.11
C CYS A 300 43.12 -14.03 3.61
N HIS A 301 42.77 -13.65 4.84
CA HIS A 301 41.51 -14.03 5.48
C HIS A 301 40.49 -12.90 5.65
N LEU A 302 40.87 -11.63 5.52
CA LEU A 302 39.92 -10.52 5.69
C LEU A 302 39.51 -9.90 4.34
N GLY A 303 38.24 -9.53 4.23
CA GLY A 303 37.63 -8.89 3.07
C GLY A 303 37.72 -9.75 1.81
N ASN A 304 37.99 -9.11 0.66
CA ASN A 304 38.15 -9.82 -0.61
C ASN A 304 39.40 -10.72 -0.64
N GLY A 305 40.36 -10.52 0.27
CA GLY A 305 41.64 -11.23 0.36
C GLY A 305 42.40 -11.35 -0.96
N ILE A 306 43.28 -12.34 -1.07
CA ILE A 306 44.00 -12.65 -2.31
C ILE A 306 43.21 -13.72 -3.11
N ILE A 307 42.94 -13.44 -4.40
CA ILE A 307 42.17 -14.33 -5.30
C ILE A 307 42.81 -15.72 -5.42
N LYS A 308 44.15 -15.80 -5.45
CA LYS A 308 44.91 -17.07 -5.48
C LYS A 308 44.67 -17.97 -4.25
N PHE A 309 43.98 -17.48 -3.22
CA PHE A 309 43.55 -18.20 -2.02
C PHE A 309 42.04 -18.03 -1.79
N ALA A 310 41.22 -18.23 -2.82
CA ALA A 310 39.75 -18.17 -2.72
C ALA A 310 39.19 -19.18 -1.72
N ASP A 311 39.82 -20.36 -1.59
CA ASP A 311 39.41 -21.44 -0.67
C ASP A 311 39.76 -21.17 0.81
N ALA A 312 40.47 -20.07 1.10
CA ALA A 312 40.81 -19.69 2.47
C ALA A 312 39.54 -19.14 3.17
N PRO A 313 39.30 -19.47 4.46
CA PRO A 313 38.22 -18.86 5.23
C PRO A 313 38.27 -17.33 5.13
N ARG A 314 37.19 -16.71 4.67
CA ARG A 314 37.04 -15.26 4.50
C ARG A 314 36.12 -14.70 5.58
N PHE A 315 36.55 -13.60 6.18
CA PHE A 315 35.82 -12.84 7.18
C PHE A 315 35.78 -11.36 6.76
N VAL A 316 35.02 -10.54 7.47
CA VAL A 316 34.93 -9.09 7.20
C VAL A 316 36.29 -8.39 7.35
N SER A 317 36.45 -7.24 6.70
CA SER A 317 37.58 -6.33 6.92
C SER A 317 37.05 -4.93 7.21
N PRO A 318 37.44 -4.28 8.33
CA PRO A 318 38.27 -4.82 9.40
C PRO A 318 37.58 -5.96 10.17
N LEU A 319 38.39 -6.79 10.84
CA LEU A 319 37.97 -7.64 11.96
C LEU A 319 37.42 -6.74 13.07
N ASN A 320 36.20 -7.01 13.52
CA ASN A 320 35.57 -6.28 14.61
C ASN A 320 35.40 -7.20 15.83
N HIS A 321 35.84 -6.71 16.99
CA HIS A 321 35.53 -7.31 18.29
C HIS A 321 34.85 -6.30 19.24
N SER A 322 34.37 -5.19 18.66
CA SER A 322 33.43 -4.20 19.20
C SER A 322 33.06 -3.25 18.05
N SER A 323 32.22 -2.23 18.30
CA SER A 323 31.99 -1.13 17.34
C SER A 323 33.25 -0.31 16.99
N ASN A 324 34.32 -0.44 17.78
CA ASN A 324 35.62 0.17 17.52
C ASN A 324 36.66 -0.92 17.12
N PRO A 325 37.22 -0.88 15.88
CA PRO A 325 38.22 -1.84 15.41
C PRO A 325 39.55 -1.85 16.21
N ALA A 326 39.80 -0.81 17.03
CA ALA A 326 40.97 -0.69 17.89
C ALA A 326 40.74 -1.19 19.33
N SER A 327 39.59 -1.80 19.64
CA SER A 327 39.18 -2.10 21.03
C SER A 327 40.16 -2.90 21.87
N GLY A 328 40.95 -3.80 21.26
CA GLY A 328 42.01 -4.53 21.97
C GLY A 328 43.09 -3.63 22.58
N GLY A 329 43.26 -2.41 22.08
CA GLY A 329 44.20 -1.42 22.59
C GLY A 329 43.62 -0.51 23.68
N LEU A 330 42.29 -0.46 23.82
CA LEU A 330 41.61 0.60 24.59
C LEU A 330 41.34 0.23 26.06
N TRP A 331 41.25 -1.08 26.34
CA TRP A 331 40.85 -1.65 27.63
C TRP A 331 42.01 -2.25 28.43
N ASN A 332 43.21 -1.68 28.30
CA ASN A 332 44.45 -2.22 28.88
C ASN A 332 44.48 -2.18 30.43
N GLY A 333 44.02 -1.10 31.07
CA GLY A 333 43.87 -1.06 32.53
C GLY A 333 45.18 -1.27 33.29
N THR A 334 45.23 -2.31 34.14
CA THR A 334 46.45 -2.71 34.87
C THR A 334 47.33 -3.71 34.12
N GLN A 335 46.92 -4.13 32.91
CA GLN A 335 47.65 -5.06 32.06
C GLN A 335 48.04 -4.43 30.71
N ALA A 336 48.75 -5.18 29.87
CA ALA A 336 49.07 -4.74 28.52
C ALA A 336 47.81 -4.71 27.63
N ALA A 337 47.87 -3.96 26.52
CA ALA A 337 46.88 -4.06 25.45
C ALA A 337 46.78 -5.50 24.92
N TYR A 338 45.55 -5.95 24.62
CA TYR A 338 45.27 -7.26 24.03
C TYR A 338 45.82 -7.37 22.61
N TRP A 339 45.60 -6.32 21.81
CA TRP A 339 46.19 -6.13 20.48
C TRP A 339 46.08 -4.66 20.07
N ASP A 340 47.05 -4.18 19.30
CA ASP A 340 47.13 -2.81 18.79
C ASP A 340 46.74 -2.68 17.30
N SER A 341 46.55 -3.82 16.64
CA SER A 341 46.47 -3.92 15.18
C SER A 341 45.65 -5.12 14.74
N GLN A 342 45.13 -5.05 13.52
CA GLN A 342 44.29 -6.10 12.93
C GLN A 342 45.01 -7.45 12.81
N VAL A 343 46.32 -7.44 12.50
CA VAL A 343 47.14 -8.66 12.48
C VAL A 343 47.52 -9.10 13.90
N GLY A 344 47.69 -8.17 14.83
CA GLY A 344 47.85 -8.45 16.26
C GLY A 344 46.65 -9.21 16.84
N ALA A 345 45.42 -8.82 16.49
CA ALA A 345 44.20 -9.53 16.88
C ALA A 345 44.20 -10.99 16.39
N CYS A 346 44.58 -11.23 15.13
CA CYS A 346 44.74 -12.59 14.60
C CYS A 346 45.78 -13.40 15.39
N TYR A 347 46.91 -12.79 15.78
CA TYR A 347 47.95 -13.47 16.56
C TYR A 347 47.58 -13.65 18.04
N TYR A 348 46.78 -12.78 18.63
CA TYR A 348 46.26 -12.96 19.98
C TYR A 348 45.28 -14.14 20.02
N CYS A 349 44.35 -14.22 19.06
CA CYS A 349 43.38 -15.31 18.98
C CYS A 349 43.99 -16.64 18.52
N HIS A 350 44.82 -16.66 17.48
CA HIS A 350 45.30 -17.89 16.84
C HIS A 350 46.81 -18.14 16.98
N GLY A 351 47.60 -17.17 17.42
CA GLY A 351 49.07 -17.26 17.36
C GLY A 351 49.63 -17.15 15.94
N GLN A 352 50.95 -17.27 15.80
CA GLN A 352 51.62 -17.20 14.50
C GLN A 352 51.56 -18.56 13.76
N LYS A 353 50.46 -18.83 13.04
CA LYS A 353 50.14 -20.15 12.44
C LYS A 353 50.38 -20.30 10.94
N LEU A 354 51.07 -19.36 10.30
CA LEU A 354 51.33 -19.40 8.84
C LEU A 354 52.14 -20.61 8.34
N HIS A 355 52.80 -21.36 9.23
CA HIS A 355 53.56 -22.57 8.91
C HIS A 355 53.24 -23.75 9.85
N ASP A 356 52.02 -23.75 10.40
CA ASP A 356 51.53 -24.72 11.39
C ASP A 356 50.36 -25.50 10.79
N THR A 357 50.27 -26.80 11.11
CA THR A 357 49.18 -27.69 10.68
C THR A 357 47.91 -27.50 11.53
N ASN A 358 48.02 -26.94 12.74
CA ASN A 358 46.87 -26.51 13.55
C ASN A 358 46.63 -24.98 13.39
N PRO A 359 45.65 -24.57 12.56
CA PRO A 359 45.37 -23.15 12.31
C PRO A 359 44.61 -22.46 13.46
N LEU A 360 44.02 -23.20 14.41
CA LEU A 360 43.18 -22.62 15.46
C LEU A 360 43.99 -21.97 16.58
N GLY A 361 45.15 -22.53 16.92
CA GLY A 361 46.02 -22.05 17.99
C GLY A 361 45.31 -21.87 19.32
N ASN A 362 45.35 -20.67 19.90
CA ASN A 362 44.82 -20.42 21.25
C ASN A 362 43.30 -20.67 21.32
N VAL A 363 42.55 -20.44 20.23
CA VAL A 363 41.11 -20.80 20.14
C VAL A 363 40.84 -22.29 20.38
N SER A 364 41.80 -23.19 20.14
CA SER A 364 41.65 -24.61 20.51
C SER A 364 41.40 -24.80 22.01
N ASN A 365 41.92 -23.92 22.87
CA ASN A 365 41.86 -24.03 24.33
C ASN A 365 40.46 -23.74 24.90
N ILE A 366 39.61 -23.03 24.14
CA ILE A 366 38.25 -22.60 24.53
C ILE A 366 37.14 -23.29 23.70
N LYS A 367 37.49 -24.22 22.81
CA LYS A 367 36.53 -24.95 21.97
C LYS A 367 35.56 -25.81 22.80
N ALA A 368 36.11 -26.70 23.63
CA ALA A 368 35.37 -27.72 24.36
C ALA A 368 34.34 -28.47 23.48
N GLY A 369 33.08 -28.57 23.92
CA GLY A 369 31.99 -29.24 23.19
C GLY A 369 31.49 -28.51 21.94
N ASN A 370 31.97 -27.30 21.65
CA ASN A 370 31.51 -26.53 20.50
C ASN A 370 32.08 -27.08 19.17
N SER A 371 31.23 -27.11 18.15
CA SER A 371 31.65 -27.38 16.78
C SER A 371 32.15 -26.12 16.08
N LEU A 372 33.13 -26.30 15.19
CA LEU A 372 33.68 -25.20 14.38
C LEU A 372 32.66 -24.80 13.32
N ASN A 373 32.47 -23.49 13.12
CA ASN A 373 31.51 -22.94 12.14
C ASN A 373 30.06 -23.45 12.33
N GLN A 374 29.67 -23.79 13.57
CA GLN A 374 28.31 -24.20 13.89
C GLN A 374 27.32 -23.03 13.78
N SER A 375 26.04 -23.37 13.55
CA SER A 375 24.93 -22.43 13.74
C SER A 375 24.91 -21.88 15.15
N ILE A 376 24.47 -20.64 15.33
CA ILE A 376 24.37 -20.02 16.65
C ILE A 376 23.10 -20.54 17.35
N THR A 377 23.25 -21.06 18.56
CA THR A 377 22.18 -21.68 19.36
C THR A 377 22.33 -21.35 20.85
N ASN A 378 21.31 -21.66 21.64
CA ASN A 378 21.37 -21.62 23.11
C ASN A 378 22.33 -22.66 23.73
N THR A 379 22.95 -23.54 22.91
CA THR A 379 23.93 -24.56 23.32
C THR A 379 25.35 -24.29 22.81
N SER A 380 25.56 -23.16 22.13
CA SER A 380 26.87 -22.65 21.72
C SER A 380 27.38 -21.59 22.70
N PHE A 381 28.66 -21.65 23.09
CA PHE A 381 29.22 -20.87 24.20
C PHE A 381 30.62 -20.28 23.91
N TRP A 382 30.99 -20.02 22.65
CA TRP A 382 32.32 -19.51 22.31
C TRP A 382 32.66 -18.18 23.00
N CYS A 383 31.69 -17.27 23.12
CA CYS A 383 31.90 -15.98 23.78
C CYS A 383 32.08 -16.18 25.30
N ALA A 384 31.23 -16.98 25.91
CA ALA A 384 31.25 -17.24 27.36
C ALA A 384 32.49 -18.03 27.80
N ASN A 385 32.96 -18.99 27.00
CA ASN A 385 34.20 -19.74 27.26
C ASN A 385 35.47 -18.85 27.34
N CYS A 386 35.40 -17.62 26.82
CA CYS A 386 36.45 -16.62 26.89
C CYS A 386 36.17 -15.50 27.92
N HIS A 387 34.91 -15.08 28.09
CA HIS A 387 34.59 -13.82 28.78
C HIS A 387 33.64 -13.94 29.99
N TYR A 388 33.17 -15.14 30.36
CA TYR A 388 32.28 -15.31 31.51
C TYR A 388 32.68 -16.53 32.33
N GLN A 389 32.89 -16.36 33.63
CA GLN A 389 33.20 -17.45 34.57
C GLN A 389 31.95 -17.83 35.38
N SER A 390 31.58 -19.12 35.37
CA SER A 390 30.38 -19.67 36.01
C SER A 390 30.66 -21.02 36.66
N ASP A 391 30.16 -21.20 37.89
CA ASP A 391 30.25 -22.47 38.63
C ASP A 391 29.09 -23.44 38.30
N ASN A 392 28.02 -22.94 37.66
CA ASN A 392 26.92 -23.74 37.12
C ASN A 392 27.09 -23.87 35.60
N VAL A 393 27.19 -25.11 35.09
CA VAL A 393 27.84 -25.39 33.81
C VAL A 393 27.06 -26.37 32.92
N PRO A 394 26.58 -25.95 31.73
CA PRO A 394 26.10 -26.85 30.68
C PRO A 394 27.24 -27.66 30.02
N PRO A 395 26.99 -28.85 29.43
CA PRO A 395 28.05 -29.74 28.91
C PRO A 395 28.98 -29.15 27.84
N ASN A 396 28.57 -28.09 27.13
CA ASN A 396 29.33 -27.47 26.05
C ASN A 396 30.13 -26.23 26.47
N TYR A 397 30.01 -25.80 27.73
CA TYR A 397 30.73 -24.65 28.27
C TYR A 397 32.05 -25.08 28.92
N PHE A 398 33.09 -24.29 28.73
CA PHE A 398 34.39 -24.45 29.38
C PHE A 398 35.15 -23.12 29.37
N TYR A 399 35.14 -22.41 30.50
CA TYR A 399 35.89 -21.17 30.66
C TYR A 399 37.40 -21.45 30.79
N ASN A 400 38.20 -20.94 29.86
CA ASN A 400 39.65 -21.14 29.83
C ASN A 400 40.41 -19.91 29.32
N ALA A 401 39.97 -18.73 29.74
CA ALA A 401 40.58 -17.45 29.40
C ALA A 401 42.06 -17.35 29.83
N THR A 402 42.45 -18.04 30.89
CA THR A 402 43.83 -18.08 31.44
C THR A 402 44.88 -18.67 30.49
N SER A 403 44.44 -19.32 29.40
CA SER A 403 45.31 -19.77 28.32
C SER A 403 45.74 -18.67 27.33
N TYR A 404 45.26 -17.44 27.53
CA TYR A 404 45.60 -16.24 26.75
C TYR A 404 46.44 -15.26 27.58
N ALA A 405 47.32 -14.51 26.91
CA ALA A 405 48.16 -13.49 27.53
C ALA A 405 48.18 -12.22 26.65
N PRO A 406 47.79 -11.03 27.15
CA PRO A 406 47.15 -10.77 28.47
C PRO A 406 45.80 -11.49 28.66
N LEU A 407 45.22 -11.45 29.86
CA LEU A 407 44.02 -12.21 30.22
C LEU A 407 42.73 -11.51 29.71
N PRO A 408 41.88 -12.16 28.88
CA PRO A 408 40.63 -11.60 28.37
C PRO A 408 39.74 -10.92 29.44
N PRO A 409 39.00 -9.86 29.07
CA PRO A 409 38.11 -9.17 29.99
C PRO A 409 36.91 -10.06 30.35
N GLU A 410 36.47 -10.00 31.60
CA GLU A 410 35.26 -10.68 32.07
C GLU A 410 34.06 -9.70 32.00
N ILE A 411 32.91 -10.14 31.49
CA ILE A 411 31.78 -9.27 31.11
C ILE A 411 31.03 -8.62 32.30
N ARG A 412 31.21 -9.11 33.53
CA ARG A 412 30.77 -8.45 34.77
C ARG A 412 31.90 -7.68 35.48
N ASN A 413 33.12 -7.69 34.91
CA ASN A 413 34.38 -7.20 35.49
C ASN A 413 34.69 -7.76 36.90
N ASN A 414 34.34 -9.02 37.16
CA ASN A 414 34.65 -9.71 38.42
C ASN A 414 36.17 -9.81 38.64
N SER A 415 36.97 -9.88 37.57
CA SER A 415 38.43 -9.92 37.62
C SER A 415 39.08 -8.58 37.99
N ARG A 416 38.35 -7.45 37.87
CA ARG A 416 38.83 -6.07 38.12
C ARG A 416 40.07 -5.65 37.31
N LEU A 417 40.42 -6.38 36.26
CA LEU A 417 41.54 -6.06 35.37
C LEU A 417 41.17 -4.96 34.35
N VAL A 418 39.87 -4.81 34.08
CA VAL A 418 39.33 -3.84 33.12
C VAL A 418 39.07 -2.52 33.85
N PRO A 419 39.52 -1.37 33.33
CA PRO A 419 39.25 -0.08 33.95
C PRO A 419 37.77 0.32 33.81
N ALA A 420 37.28 1.17 34.70
CA ALA A 420 35.88 1.64 34.65
C ALA A 420 35.56 2.45 33.38
N GLN A 421 36.58 3.08 32.79
CA GLN A 421 36.53 3.73 31.48
C GLN A 421 37.74 3.30 30.66
N ALA A 422 37.52 3.06 29.37
CA ALA A 422 38.57 2.86 28.38
C ALA A 422 39.36 4.14 28.13
N SER A 423 40.51 4.02 27.46
CA SER A 423 41.38 5.16 27.11
C SER A 423 40.75 6.17 26.13
N ASP A 424 39.64 5.83 25.46
CA ASP A 424 38.83 6.76 24.64
C ASP A 424 37.65 7.40 25.40
N GLY A 425 37.53 7.14 26.71
CA GLY A 425 36.45 7.62 27.57
C GLY A 425 35.20 6.72 27.61
N THR A 426 35.17 5.62 26.85
CA THR A 426 34.03 4.68 26.87
C THR A 426 33.89 4.00 28.23
N THR A 427 32.76 4.19 28.91
CA THR A 427 32.46 3.55 30.20
C THR A 427 32.18 2.05 30.04
N PHE A 428 32.71 1.23 30.95
CA PHE A 428 32.44 -0.21 30.99
C PHE A 428 30.97 -0.51 31.28
N TYR A 429 30.38 -1.49 30.59
CA TYR A 429 29.02 -1.97 30.82
C TYR A 429 29.03 -3.38 31.44
N ASN A 430 28.38 -3.54 32.60
CA ASN A 430 28.26 -4.82 33.30
C ASN A 430 27.12 -5.66 32.70
N HIS A 431 27.45 -6.80 32.11
CA HIS A 431 26.50 -7.71 31.49
C HIS A 431 25.96 -8.73 32.50
N SER A 432 25.13 -8.27 33.45
CA SER A 432 24.39 -9.13 34.38
C SER A 432 23.10 -9.68 33.75
N LEU A 433 23.27 -10.57 32.76
CA LEU A 433 22.21 -11.26 32.02
C LEU A 433 21.72 -12.53 32.74
N SER A 434 20.55 -13.06 32.33
CA SER A 434 19.99 -14.33 32.81
C SER A 434 20.65 -15.58 32.23
N GLU A 435 21.17 -15.49 31.00
CA GLU A 435 21.93 -16.56 30.34
C GLU A 435 23.04 -15.95 29.46
N TYR A 436 23.97 -16.80 29.01
CA TYR A 436 25.25 -16.39 28.37
C TYR A 436 25.56 -17.25 27.15
N SER A 437 24.54 -17.76 26.47
CA SER A 437 24.74 -18.48 25.21
C SER A 437 25.16 -17.51 24.09
N ASP A 438 25.84 -18.02 23.05
CA ASP A 438 26.20 -17.21 21.88
C ASP A 438 24.93 -16.64 21.21
N GLU A 439 23.79 -17.33 21.30
CA GLU A 439 22.49 -16.83 20.83
C GLU A 439 22.01 -15.61 21.62
N THR A 440 22.14 -15.61 22.96
CA THR A 440 21.87 -14.41 23.77
C THR A 440 22.78 -13.26 23.39
N CYS A 441 24.08 -13.53 23.23
CA CYS A 441 25.05 -12.51 22.84
C CYS A 441 24.75 -11.97 21.42
N ARG A 442 24.34 -12.84 20.49
CA ARG A 442 23.99 -12.49 19.11
C ARG A 442 22.88 -11.44 19.05
N ILE A 443 21.86 -11.52 19.91
CA ILE A 443 20.75 -10.54 19.93
C ILE A 443 21.25 -9.09 20.10
N CYS A 444 22.31 -8.88 20.88
CA CYS A 444 22.84 -7.56 21.21
C CYS A 444 24.15 -7.20 20.48
N HIS A 445 24.89 -8.19 19.95
CA HIS A 445 26.23 -7.99 19.39
C HIS A 445 26.43 -8.44 17.94
N ALA A 446 25.39 -8.98 17.29
CA ALA A 446 25.45 -9.36 15.89
C ALA A 446 25.44 -8.18 14.93
N VAL A 447 26.60 -7.88 14.34
CA VAL A 447 26.65 -7.06 13.13
C VAL A 447 26.17 -7.91 11.95
N ASN A 448 25.08 -7.49 11.30
CA ASN A 448 24.47 -8.14 10.13
C ASN A 448 23.93 -9.58 10.34
N SER A 449 23.52 -9.94 11.56
CA SER A 449 22.89 -11.25 11.87
C SER A 449 23.64 -12.46 11.30
N PRO A 450 24.86 -12.76 11.80
CA PRO A 450 25.74 -13.78 11.22
C PRO A 450 25.13 -15.18 11.33
N ALA A 451 25.29 -15.99 10.28
CA ALA A 451 24.72 -17.34 10.21
C ALA A 451 25.44 -18.38 11.09
N THR A 452 26.71 -18.14 11.44
CA THR A 452 27.55 -19.09 12.18
C THR A 452 28.39 -18.42 13.26
N THR A 453 28.79 -19.19 14.27
CA THR A 453 29.69 -18.74 15.34
C THR A 453 31.04 -18.24 14.81
N ALA A 454 31.54 -18.82 13.72
CA ALA A 454 32.78 -18.37 13.10
C ALA A 454 32.65 -16.97 12.50
N LEU A 455 31.53 -16.63 11.87
CA LEU A 455 31.28 -15.26 11.39
C LEU A 455 31.05 -14.28 12.54
N PHE A 456 30.39 -14.72 13.62
CA PHE A 456 30.07 -13.87 14.76
C PHE A 456 31.33 -13.41 15.52
N ILE A 457 32.22 -14.33 15.92
CA ILE A 457 33.43 -14.02 16.71
C ILE A 457 34.37 -13.04 15.97
N HIS A 458 34.41 -13.12 14.64
CA HIS A 458 35.24 -12.26 13.79
C HIS A 458 34.57 -10.92 13.40
N ASN A 459 33.30 -10.71 13.79
CA ASN A 459 32.54 -9.49 13.51
C ASN A 459 31.58 -9.14 14.67
N VAL A 460 32.11 -9.11 15.90
CA VAL A 460 31.37 -8.67 17.08
C VAL A 460 31.33 -7.14 17.08
N GLY A 461 30.16 -6.55 17.27
CA GLY A 461 29.98 -5.11 17.41
C GLY A 461 28.84 -4.78 18.37
N ALA A 462 28.33 -3.55 18.33
CA ALA A 462 26.95 -3.31 18.74
C ALA A 462 26.04 -3.85 17.63
N GLY A 463 25.22 -4.84 17.95
CA GLY A 463 24.25 -5.41 17.01
C GLY A 463 23.12 -4.43 16.73
N GLY A 464 22.62 -4.43 15.48
CA GLY A 464 21.35 -3.79 15.18
C GLY A 464 20.24 -4.64 15.80
N GLY A 465 19.52 -4.11 16.79
CA GLY A 465 18.63 -4.88 17.66
C GLY A 465 17.59 -5.70 16.89
N GLY A 466 17.30 -6.91 17.37
CA GLY A 466 16.39 -7.84 16.69
C GLY A 466 14.93 -7.34 16.54
N PRO A 467 14.05 -8.14 15.90
CA PRO A 467 12.66 -7.75 15.60
C PRO A 467 11.80 -7.37 16.82
N ASN A 468 12.21 -7.78 18.03
CA ASN A 468 11.57 -7.36 19.27
C ASN A 468 12.21 -6.05 19.77
N CYS A 469 11.80 -4.93 19.18
CA CYS A 469 12.25 -3.59 19.57
C CYS A 469 11.87 -3.29 21.03
N ILE A 470 10.65 -3.67 21.44
CA ILE A 470 10.06 -3.38 22.76
C ILE A 470 10.93 -3.89 23.92
N SER A 471 11.50 -5.09 23.84
CA SER A 471 12.30 -5.66 24.95
C SER A 471 13.55 -4.84 25.30
N CYS A 472 14.09 -4.11 24.32
CA CYS A 472 15.28 -3.28 24.49
C CYS A 472 14.94 -1.79 24.67
N HIS A 473 13.88 -1.33 23.98
CA HIS A 473 13.51 0.09 23.91
C HIS A 473 12.43 0.52 24.92
N ASP A 474 11.76 -0.38 25.67
CA ASP A 474 10.95 0.07 26.82
C ASP A 474 11.84 0.81 27.84
N SER A 475 11.29 1.81 28.50
CA SER A 475 11.81 2.48 29.70
C SER A 475 12.37 1.48 30.74
N ARG A 476 11.69 0.34 30.90
CA ARG A 476 12.05 -0.79 31.77
C ARG A 476 13.00 -1.80 31.11
N GLY A 477 13.22 -1.71 29.81
CA GLY A 477 14.13 -2.57 29.05
C GLY A 477 15.59 -2.18 29.28
N GLY A 478 16.46 -3.17 29.48
CA GLY A 478 17.88 -2.95 29.75
C GLY A 478 18.76 -2.72 28.52
N GLY A 479 18.24 -2.97 27.30
CA GLY A 479 19.06 -3.16 26.10
C GLY A 479 19.42 -1.90 25.30
N ALA A 480 18.53 -0.91 25.20
CA ALA A 480 18.79 0.30 24.43
C ALA A 480 19.50 1.40 25.25
N PRO A 481 20.27 2.30 24.61
CA PRO A 481 20.76 3.53 25.23
C PRO A 481 19.63 4.32 25.91
N ALA A 482 19.91 4.92 27.07
CA ALA A 482 18.91 5.66 27.86
C ALA A 482 18.29 6.87 27.12
N ASP A 483 18.87 7.29 26.00
CA ASP A 483 18.37 8.34 25.11
C ASP A 483 17.56 7.85 23.90
N LYS A 484 17.34 6.53 23.81
CA LYS A 484 16.57 5.85 22.77
C LYS A 484 15.47 4.95 23.34
N ARG A 485 15.19 5.02 24.64
CA ARG A 485 14.07 4.33 25.30
C ARG A 485 12.78 5.14 25.23
N ILE A 486 11.65 4.45 25.22
CA ILE A 486 10.28 4.97 25.19
C ILE A 486 9.44 4.27 26.28
N ASP A 487 8.46 4.95 26.86
CA ASP A 487 7.52 4.28 27.76
C ASP A 487 6.45 3.54 26.95
N ILE A 488 6.51 2.21 26.96
CA ILE A 488 5.57 1.36 26.22
C ILE A 488 4.16 1.38 26.82
N VAL A 489 4.01 1.70 28.11
CA VAL A 489 2.69 1.86 28.73
C VAL A 489 1.99 3.08 28.15
N SER A 490 2.68 4.22 28.08
CA SER A 490 2.17 5.44 27.44
C SER A 490 2.02 5.30 25.92
N PHE A 491 2.91 4.57 25.24
CA PHE A 491 2.76 4.30 23.79
C PHE A 491 1.49 3.51 23.48
N ASN A 492 1.14 2.53 24.31
CA ASN A 492 -0.10 1.75 24.16
C ASN A 492 -1.39 2.58 24.36
N LEU A 493 -1.29 3.80 24.89
CA LEU A 493 -2.40 4.77 24.97
C LEU A 493 -2.42 5.78 23.80
N SER A 494 -1.46 5.69 22.88
CA SER A 494 -1.38 6.56 21.69
C SER A 494 -2.14 6.00 20.48
N GLU A 495 -2.51 6.87 19.55
CA GLU A 495 -3.17 6.48 18.27
C GLU A 495 -2.29 5.58 17.40
N HIS A 496 -0.97 5.64 17.56
CA HIS A 496 -0.05 4.84 16.79
C HIS A 496 0.14 3.42 17.36
N ASN A 497 -0.56 3.05 18.46
CA ASN A 497 -0.44 1.74 19.09
C ASN A 497 -0.79 0.56 18.14
N GLY A 498 -1.72 0.79 17.19
CA GLY A 498 -2.31 -0.22 16.32
C GLY A 498 -1.73 -0.25 14.90
N LEU A 499 -0.79 0.67 14.61
CA LEU A 499 -0.10 0.75 13.33
C LEU A 499 0.50 -0.63 12.99
N ASN A 500 0.23 -1.12 11.78
CA ASN A 500 0.73 -2.41 11.28
C ASN A 500 0.47 -3.61 12.20
N GLY A 501 -0.72 -3.66 12.83
CA GLY A 501 -1.10 -4.73 13.75
C GLY A 501 -0.57 -4.56 15.18
N GLY A 502 0.15 -3.48 15.44
CA GLY A 502 0.55 -3.03 16.77
C GLY A 502 1.76 -3.72 17.40
N GLY A 503 2.12 -3.28 18.60
CA GLY A 503 3.32 -3.72 19.30
C GLY A 503 4.59 -3.45 18.48
N ASN A 504 5.39 -4.49 18.24
CA ASN A 504 6.59 -4.36 17.39
C ASN A 504 6.24 -4.03 15.92
N GLY A 505 5.05 -4.40 15.43
CA GLY A 505 4.60 -4.07 14.07
C GLY A 505 4.56 -2.56 13.81
N ALA A 506 4.10 -1.77 14.79
CA ALA A 506 4.08 -0.31 14.72
C ALA A 506 5.49 0.27 14.60
N CYS A 507 6.46 -0.29 15.34
CA CYS A 507 7.87 0.08 15.25
C CYS A 507 8.43 -0.20 13.84
N TRP A 508 8.12 -1.37 13.26
CA TRP A 508 8.59 -1.75 11.92
C TRP A 508 7.99 -0.87 10.81
N ALA A 509 6.77 -0.39 10.98
CA ALA A 509 6.12 0.51 10.03
C ALA A 509 6.70 1.93 10.10
N CYS A 510 6.83 2.53 11.29
CA CYS A 510 7.35 3.89 11.42
C CYS A 510 8.85 3.99 11.09
N HIS A 511 9.64 2.97 11.45
CA HIS A 511 11.10 2.95 11.27
C HIS A 511 11.59 2.10 10.08
N GLY A 512 10.68 1.57 9.25
CA GLY A 512 11.01 0.60 8.19
C GLY A 512 9.94 0.51 7.11
N ASP A 513 9.77 -0.69 6.56
CA ASP A 513 8.81 -1.04 5.50
C ASP A 513 7.61 -1.84 6.04
N GLY A 514 7.41 -1.87 7.36
CA GLY A 514 6.38 -2.67 8.03
C GLY A 514 6.65 -4.17 8.09
N THR A 515 7.64 -4.70 7.36
CA THR A 515 8.00 -6.12 7.44
C THR A 515 8.82 -6.41 8.69
N ARG A 516 8.78 -7.66 9.17
CA ARG A 516 9.55 -8.09 10.35
C ARG A 516 11.06 -8.08 10.03
N PRO A 517 11.87 -7.19 10.62
CA PRO A 517 13.27 -7.06 10.23
C PRO A 517 14.14 -8.10 10.97
N SER A 518 15.30 -8.43 10.39
CA SER A 518 16.30 -9.32 11.00
C SER A 518 17.27 -8.62 11.98
N GLY A 519 17.14 -7.30 12.10
CA GLY A 519 17.91 -6.38 12.96
C GLY A 519 17.20 -5.02 12.99
N HIS A 520 17.89 -3.91 13.29
CA HIS A 520 17.28 -2.58 13.17
C HIS A 520 16.91 -2.30 11.70
N PRO A 521 15.67 -1.88 11.40
CA PRO A 521 15.23 -1.60 10.02
C PRO A 521 15.97 -0.40 9.43
N ALA A 522 16.10 -0.32 8.10
CA ALA A 522 16.95 0.69 7.44
C ALA A 522 16.61 2.15 7.81
N GLY A 523 15.33 2.44 8.08
CA GLY A 523 14.83 3.75 8.50
C GLY A 523 14.97 4.05 10.00
N TYR A 524 15.64 3.22 10.82
CA TYR A 524 15.63 3.40 12.28
C TYR A 524 16.17 4.75 12.79
N LYS A 525 17.09 5.39 12.04
CA LYS A 525 17.59 6.75 12.33
C LYS A 525 16.77 7.86 11.69
N SER A 526 15.93 7.53 10.71
CA SER A 526 15.15 8.43 9.87
C SER A 526 13.73 7.88 9.74
N PRO A 527 12.93 7.89 10.83
CA PRO A 527 11.55 7.42 10.78
C PRO A 527 10.73 8.17 9.73
N LYS A 528 9.71 7.49 9.20
CA LYS A 528 8.73 8.07 8.28
C LYS A 528 8.11 9.33 8.89
N LYS A 529 7.97 10.37 8.07
CA LYS A 529 7.30 11.63 8.42
C LYS A 529 5.79 11.41 8.51
N CYS A 530 5.13 12.24 9.31
CA CYS A 530 3.67 12.24 9.38
C CYS A 530 3.05 12.66 8.04
N SER A 531 3.52 13.76 7.44
CA SER A 531 2.98 14.33 6.19
C SER A 531 3.89 14.06 4.98
N ASN A 532 3.38 14.36 3.78
CA ASN A 532 4.05 14.25 2.48
C ASN A 532 4.30 12.79 2.05
N ASP A 533 3.21 12.02 1.92
CA ASP A 533 3.20 10.72 1.22
C ASP A 533 4.06 9.60 1.84
N GLU A 534 4.42 9.73 3.12
CA GLU A 534 5.16 8.70 3.87
C GLU A 534 4.27 7.84 4.79
N CYS A 535 3.20 8.38 5.38
CA CYS A 535 2.24 7.64 6.24
C CYS A 535 0.79 8.16 6.19
N HIS A 536 0.54 9.46 6.41
CA HIS A 536 -0.82 10.03 6.35
C HIS A 536 -1.05 10.67 4.97
N SER A 537 -1.50 9.88 4.00
CA SER A 537 -1.57 10.24 2.58
C SER A 537 -2.73 9.57 1.84
N LEU A 538 -3.01 10.04 0.60
CA LEU A 538 -4.11 9.54 -0.24
C LEU A 538 -4.02 8.04 -0.53
N ASP A 539 -2.81 7.52 -0.73
CA ASP A 539 -2.53 6.08 -0.69
C ASP A 539 -1.98 5.69 0.70
N GLN A 540 -2.50 4.58 1.24
CA GLN A 540 -2.38 4.22 2.66
C GLN A 540 -1.46 3.01 2.85
N GLU A 541 -0.34 3.21 3.55
CA GLU A 541 0.49 2.11 4.04
C GLU A 541 0.33 1.94 5.57
N PHE A 542 0.24 0.69 6.06
CA PHE A 542 0.36 0.32 7.48
C PHE A 542 -0.80 0.66 8.45
N ARG A 543 -2.01 0.98 7.97
CA ARG A 543 -3.18 1.33 8.81
C ARG A 543 -3.00 2.60 9.66
N ALA A 544 -2.30 3.61 9.13
CA ALA A 544 -2.16 4.90 9.80
C ALA A 544 -3.53 5.63 9.89
N PRO A 545 -3.81 6.35 10.99
CA PRO A 545 -5.03 7.15 11.13
C PRO A 545 -5.23 8.19 10.03
N MET A 546 -6.48 8.58 9.85
CA MET A 546 -6.97 9.34 8.72
C MET A 546 -7.02 10.85 9.02
N ILE A 547 -6.39 11.69 8.18
CA ILE A 547 -6.46 13.16 8.28
C ILE A 547 -7.30 13.71 7.12
N TYR A 548 -8.58 14.01 7.36
CA TYR A 548 -9.49 14.56 6.34
C TYR A 548 -9.46 16.09 6.18
N SER A 549 -8.87 16.83 7.12
CA SER A 549 -8.88 18.30 7.13
C SER A 549 -7.73 18.84 7.96
N HIS A 550 -7.37 20.12 7.75
CA HIS A 550 -6.22 20.78 8.38
C HIS A 550 -4.88 20.08 8.08
N PHE A 551 -4.71 19.63 6.84
CA PHE A 551 -3.44 19.04 6.38
C PHE A 551 -2.45 20.14 5.96
N ARG A 552 -1.15 19.90 6.18
CA ARG A 552 -0.11 20.87 5.83
C ARG A 552 0.10 20.92 4.32
N ASN A 553 -0.02 22.10 3.72
CA ASN A 553 0.03 22.29 2.26
C ASN A 553 -0.99 21.47 1.47
N ALA A 554 -2.17 21.19 2.03
CA ALA A 554 -3.22 20.39 1.40
C ALA A 554 -3.58 20.88 -0.03
N SER A 555 -3.55 22.21 -0.26
CA SER A 555 -3.76 22.85 -1.56
C SER A 555 -2.64 22.66 -2.61
N LEU A 556 -1.53 22.00 -2.26
CA LEU A 556 -0.36 21.78 -3.13
C LEU A 556 -0.10 20.28 -3.42
N ILE A 557 -0.91 19.39 -2.86
CA ILE A 557 -0.90 17.97 -3.18
C ILE A 557 -1.81 17.80 -4.39
N ASP A 558 -1.32 17.21 -5.48
CA ASP A 558 -2.18 16.84 -6.61
C ASP A 558 -3.24 15.86 -6.08
N ASN A 559 -4.47 16.36 -5.96
CA ASN A 559 -5.67 15.66 -5.55
C ASN A 559 -6.55 15.53 -6.81
N PRO A 560 -6.31 14.53 -7.67
CA PRO A 560 -7.05 14.40 -8.92
C PRO A 560 -8.53 14.21 -8.59
N ASP A 561 -9.39 14.86 -9.36
CA ASP A 561 -10.85 14.79 -9.22
C ASP A 561 -11.41 15.21 -7.84
N ASN A 562 -10.60 15.86 -7.00
CA ASN A 562 -10.99 16.42 -5.70
C ASN A 562 -11.52 15.36 -4.70
N ALA A 563 -10.94 14.17 -4.71
CA ALA A 563 -11.42 12.96 -4.02
C ALA A 563 -11.59 13.10 -2.49
N VAL A 564 -10.85 14.01 -1.83
CA VAL A 564 -11.13 14.44 -0.45
C VAL A 564 -11.74 15.84 -0.44
N ASN A 565 -12.98 15.97 0.07
CA ASN A 565 -13.84 17.14 -0.17
C ASN A 565 -13.40 18.46 0.51
N TYR A 566 -12.44 18.47 1.46
CA TYR A 566 -12.20 19.66 2.31
C TYR A 566 -10.73 20.03 2.49
N ASN A 567 -10.27 20.88 1.58
CA ASN A 567 -8.86 21.26 1.45
C ASN A 567 -8.42 22.38 2.42
N VAL A 568 -8.77 22.25 3.72
CA VAL A 568 -8.35 23.23 4.74
C VAL A 568 -6.85 23.04 4.98
N THR A 569 -6.06 24.01 4.51
CA THR A 569 -4.60 23.99 4.59
C THR A 569 -4.10 24.67 5.87
N THR A 570 -3.20 24.01 6.59
CA THR A 570 -2.41 24.64 7.68
C THR A 570 -0.98 24.93 7.21
N SER A 571 -0.35 25.98 7.75
CA SER A 571 1.08 26.27 7.56
C SER A 571 1.99 25.41 8.45
N ASN A 572 1.44 24.97 9.58
CA ASN A 572 2.15 24.43 10.74
C ASN A 572 2.22 22.90 10.70
N GLN A 573 3.15 22.31 11.45
CA GLN A 573 3.35 20.86 11.44
C GLN A 573 2.42 20.15 12.44
N CYS A 574 2.07 18.89 12.15
CA CYS A 574 1.22 18.08 13.03
C CYS A 574 1.72 18.07 14.49
N GLN A 575 3.04 18.04 14.67
CA GLN A 575 3.70 18.01 15.97
C GLN A 575 3.46 19.27 16.82
N GLU A 576 3.25 20.42 16.19
CA GLU A 576 3.00 21.70 16.90
C GLU A 576 1.59 21.76 17.50
N CYS A 577 0.64 21.04 16.90
CA CYS A 577 -0.71 20.89 17.46
C CYS A 577 -0.77 19.73 18.46
N HIS A 578 -0.27 18.55 18.08
CA HIS A 578 -0.41 17.33 18.88
C HIS A 578 0.39 17.32 20.19
N ILE A 579 1.42 18.17 20.35
CA ILE A 579 2.19 18.23 21.60
C ILE A 579 1.32 18.54 22.84
N ASN A 580 0.14 19.14 22.63
CA ASN A 580 -0.83 19.46 23.68
C ASN A 580 -1.84 18.33 23.97
N SER A 581 -1.89 17.26 23.16
CA SER A 581 -2.67 16.05 23.43
C SER A 581 -1.77 14.81 23.37
N VAL A 582 -0.89 14.70 24.36
CA VAL A 582 0.03 13.56 24.53
C VAL A 582 -0.15 12.94 25.90
N ASN A 583 -0.17 11.61 25.95
CA ASN A 583 -0.27 10.83 27.18
C ASN A 583 0.99 10.93 28.06
N SER A 584 2.13 11.26 27.46
CA SER A 584 3.43 11.36 28.13
C SER A 584 4.39 12.25 27.36
N GLN A 585 5.47 12.71 28.00
CA GLN A 585 6.48 13.58 27.41
C GLN A 585 7.71 12.79 26.94
N GLY A 586 8.06 12.95 25.66
CA GLY A 586 9.30 12.44 25.08
C GLY A 586 10.48 13.42 25.27
N ARG A 587 11.62 13.11 24.63
CA ARG A 587 12.84 13.94 24.72
C ARG A 587 12.81 15.19 23.85
N ASN A 588 11.95 15.21 22.84
CA ASN A 588 11.72 16.33 21.93
C ASN A 588 10.31 16.21 21.33
N ILE A 589 9.78 17.33 20.82
CA ILE A 589 8.40 17.44 20.30
C ILE A 589 8.02 16.32 19.31
N ASN A 590 8.93 15.95 18.40
CA ASN A 590 8.69 14.86 17.44
C ASN A 590 8.55 13.51 18.14
N SER A 591 9.51 13.15 19.01
CA SER A 591 9.45 11.90 19.78
C SER A 591 8.27 11.84 20.76
N THR A 592 7.79 12.99 21.23
CA THR A 592 6.63 13.09 22.10
C THR A 592 5.36 12.80 21.32
N VAL A 593 5.16 13.49 20.19
CA VAL A 593 3.96 13.33 19.36
C VAL A 593 3.93 11.96 18.67
N SER A 594 5.02 11.53 18.03
CA SER A 594 5.05 10.28 17.28
C SER A 594 4.84 9.03 18.15
N HIS A 595 5.17 9.07 19.44
CA HIS A 595 4.97 7.93 20.35
C HIS A 595 3.78 8.07 21.31
N PHE A 596 3.37 9.28 21.70
CA PHE A 596 2.46 9.47 22.83
C PHE A 596 1.22 10.30 22.50
N ALA A 597 1.06 10.81 21.27
CA ALA A 597 -0.13 11.57 20.88
C ALA A 597 -1.41 10.74 21.00
N SER A 598 -2.43 11.34 21.62
CA SER A 598 -3.80 10.84 21.65
C SER A 598 -4.61 11.40 20.46
N GLY A 599 -5.64 10.67 20.05
CA GLY A 599 -6.65 11.10 19.07
C GLY A 599 -7.84 11.80 19.71
N ASP A 600 -7.92 11.74 21.05
CA ASP A 600 -8.73 12.64 21.87
C ASP A 600 -8.13 14.06 21.83
N LEU A 601 -8.33 14.71 20.68
CA LEU A 601 -8.24 16.15 20.54
C LEU A 601 -9.56 16.79 21.01
N PHE A 602 -9.54 18.10 21.21
CA PHE A 602 -10.74 18.85 21.58
C PHE A 602 -11.84 18.72 20.51
N ASP A 603 -13.10 18.69 20.97
CA ASP A 603 -14.28 18.46 20.15
C ASP A 603 -14.40 19.50 19.01
N SER A 604 -14.59 19.02 17.77
CA SER A 604 -14.53 19.86 16.57
C SER A 604 -15.73 20.81 16.37
N ILE A 605 -16.78 20.68 17.19
CA ILE A 605 -17.91 21.65 17.24
C ILE A 605 -17.39 23.09 17.31
N ASN A 606 -16.27 23.29 18.01
CA ASN A 606 -15.83 24.60 18.45
C ASN A 606 -14.72 25.20 17.55
N CYS A 607 -14.99 25.44 16.26
CA CYS A 607 -14.05 26.16 15.38
C CYS A 607 -13.60 27.53 15.96
N ILE A 608 -14.44 28.18 16.76
CA ILE A 608 -14.12 29.44 17.43
C ILE A 608 -13.11 29.27 18.58
N TYR A 609 -12.92 28.06 19.11
CA TYR A 609 -11.93 27.78 20.17
C TYR A 609 -10.53 28.22 19.76
N CYS A 610 -10.07 27.84 18.56
CA CYS A 610 -8.77 28.29 18.02
C CYS A 610 -8.86 29.57 17.19
N HIS A 611 -10.00 29.89 16.56
CA HIS A 611 -10.10 31.01 15.61
C HIS A 611 -10.68 32.31 16.20
N LEU A 612 -11.26 32.32 17.40
CA LEU A 612 -11.70 33.54 18.11
C LEU A 612 -10.94 33.84 19.41
N ASN A 613 -10.33 32.86 20.08
CA ASN A 613 -9.53 33.10 21.28
C ASN A 613 -8.03 33.14 20.95
N GLU A 614 -7.34 34.21 21.36
CA GLU A 614 -5.92 34.42 21.01
C GLU A 614 -4.97 33.43 21.71
N ASP A 615 -5.24 33.03 22.95
CA ASP A 615 -4.35 32.14 23.70
C ASP A 615 -4.49 30.68 23.26
N ASN A 616 -5.72 30.25 22.96
CA ASN A 616 -5.97 28.96 22.30
C ASN A 616 -5.39 28.94 20.88
N SER A 617 -5.53 30.03 20.11
CA SER A 617 -4.86 30.18 18.80
C SER A 617 -3.36 29.91 18.94
N LYS A 618 -2.66 30.64 19.82
CA LYS A 618 -1.22 30.44 20.08
C LYS A 618 -0.89 29.01 20.50
N THR A 619 -1.70 28.41 21.38
CA THR A 619 -1.52 27.05 21.90
C THR A 619 -1.61 26.00 20.79
N TRP A 620 -2.59 26.12 19.90
CA TRP A 620 -2.90 25.13 18.87
C TRP A 620 -2.40 25.57 17.49
N GLY A 621 -1.10 25.86 17.41
CA GLY A 621 -0.42 26.17 16.14
C GLY A 621 -0.85 27.50 15.53
N ASN A 622 -0.91 28.56 16.34
CA ASN A 622 -1.15 29.96 15.94
C ASN A 622 -2.26 30.16 14.88
N ALA A 623 -3.40 29.50 15.08
CA ALA A 623 -4.51 29.46 14.12
C ALA A 623 -4.99 30.88 13.74
N THR A 624 -5.24 31.12 12.45
CA THR A 624 -5.61 32.46 11.95
C THR A 624 -6.87 32.98 12.66
N LEU A 625 -6.71 34.03 13.46
CA LEU A 625 -7.81 34.68 14.15
C LEU A 625 -8.70 35.37 13.12
N ILE A 626 -9.92 34.84 12.94
CA ILE A 626 -10.82 35.23 11.84
C ILE A 626 -11.28 36.69 11.90
N TYR A 627 -11.19 37.33 13.06
CA TYR A 627 -11.45 38.77 13.21
C TYR A 627 -10.25 39.65 12.82
N LYS A 628 -9.04 39.08 12.69
CA LYS A 628 -7.84 39.80 12.24
C LYS A 628 -7.62 39.72 10.71
N ASN A 629 -8.27 38.77 10.01
CA ASN A 629 -8.07 38.55 8.57
C ASN A 629 -9.33 38.87 7.74
N ARG A 630 -9.21 39.83 6.82
CA ARG A 630 -10.36 40.47 6.13
C ARG A 630 -10.99 39.64 4.99
N THR A 631 -10.50 38.43 4.74
CA THR A 631 -10.98 37.52 3.68
C THR A 631 -12.17 36.63 4.11
N ALA A 632 -12.71 36.81 5.32
CA ALA A 632 -13.71 35.94 5.93
C ALA A 632 -15.19 36.24 5.57
N LEU A 633 -15.45 37.09 4.56
CA LEU A 633 -16.81 37.34 4.07
C LEU A 633 -17.25 36.25 3.08
N ILE A 634 -18.54 35.90 3.09
CA ILE A 634 -19.19 34.97 2.17
C ILE A 634 -20.29 35.70 1.41
N GLU A 635 -20.37 35.44 0.10
CA GLU A 635 -21.44 35.92 -0.79
C GLU A 635 -22.83 35.53 -0.28
N LEU A 636 -23.80 36.44 -0.41
CA LEU A 636 -25.16 36.21 0.06
C LEU A 636 -25.90 35.14 -0.77
N ASN A 637 -25.49 34.86 -2.01
CA ASN A 637 -25.98 33.76 -2.83
C ASN A 637 -24.87 33.16 -3.72
N ARG A 638 -24.60 31.85 -3.55
CA ARG A 638 -23.52 31.11 -4.23
C ARG A 638 -23.74 30.80 -5.71
N GLU A 639 -24.96 30.89 -6.25
CA GLU A 639 -25.22 30.51 -7.64
C GLU A 639 -25.04 31.66 -8.64
N ASN A 640 -25.31 32.91 -8.24
CA ASN A 640 -25.23 34.09 -9.14
C ASN A 640 -25.00 35.46 -8.43
N ASN A 641 -24.88 35.51 -7.09
CA ASN A 641 -24.70 36.70 -6.24
C ASN A 641 -25.51 37.99 -6.58
N LYS A 642 -26.65 37.90 -7.26
CA LYS A 642 -27.51 39.06 -7.60
C LYS A 642 -28.88 38.96 -6.97
N PHE A 643 -29.28 40.01 -6.27
CA PHE A 643 -30.56 40.19 -5.61
C PHE A 643 -31.33 41.36 -6.23
N SER A 644 -32.66 41.29 -6.22
CA SER A 644 -33.54 42.39 -6.60
C SER A 644 -34.58 42.64 -5.51
N ALA A 645 -34.86 43.90 -5.18
CA ALA A 645 -35.80 44.29 -4.13
C ALA A 645 -36.63 45.52 -4.52
N MET A 646 -37.96 45.42 -4.44
CA MET A 646 -38.90 46.51 -4.72
C MET A 646 -39.15 47.41 -3.51
N GLU A 647 -39.62 48.63 -3.74
CA GLU A 647 -40.11 49.55 -2.70
C GLU A 647 -41.16 48.88 -1.80
N GLY A 648 -41.02 49.04 -0.48
CA GLY A 648 -41.82 48.35 0.53
C GLY A 648 -41.41 46.90 0.81
N GLY A 649 -40.59 46.29 -0.06
CA GLY A 649 -40.08 44.93 0.11
C GLY A 649 -38.95 44.81 1.16
N SER A 650 -38.69 43.57 1.59
CA SER A 650 -37.57 43.23 2.47
C SER A 650 -36.85 41.96 2.03
N VAL A 651 -35.52 41.94 2.15
CA VAL A 651 -34.64 40.82 1.80
C VAL A 651 -33.92 40.32 3.06
N ASP A 652 -34.12 39.05 3.42
CA ASP A 652 -33.45 38.39 4.55
C ASP A 652 -32.02 37.99 4.14
N PHE A 653 -31.01 38.42 4.91
CA PHE A 653 -29.60 38.07 4.72
C PHE A 653 -29.13 36.91 5.60
N GLY A 654 -30.04 36.39 6.45
CA GLY A 654 -29.71 35.46 7.52
C GLY A 654 -29.10 36.16 8.74
N PHE A 655 -28.82 35.38 9.79
CA PHE A 655 -28.27 35.89 11.07
C PHE A 655 -29.15 36.95 11.74
N GLY A 656 -30.45 36.93 11.46
CA GLY A 656 -31.41 37.92 11.92
C GLY A 656 -31.40 39.23 11.14
N PHE A 657 -30.46 39.44 10.21
CA PHE A 657 -30.38 40.64 9.38
C PHE A 657 -31.33 40.58 8.19
N SER A 658 -32.01 41.68 7.91
CA SER A 658 -32.79 41.89 6.69
C SER A 658 -32.72 43.34 6.23
N LEU A 659 -32.71 43.55 4.91
CA LEU A 659 -32.72 44.86 4.27
C LEU A 659 -34.12 45.18 3.78
N LYS A 660 -34.75 46.20 4.36
CA LYS A 660 -36.03 46.73 3.87
C LYS A 660 -35.78 47.94 2.97
N ILE A 661 -36.44 47.97 1.82
CA ILE A 661 -36.44 49.11 0.90
C ILE A 661 -37.63 50.00 1.25
N LEU A 662 -37.38 51.25 1.62
CA LEU A 662 -38.46 52.20 1.90
C LEU A 662 -38.92 52.93 0.64
N GLU A 663 -37.97 53.54 -0.08
CA GLU A 663 -38.26 54.43 -1.20
C GLU A 663 -37.06 54.49 -2.16
N VAL A 664 -37.33 54.55 -3.47
CA VAL A 664 -36.37 54.75 -4.55
C VAL A 664 -36.60 56.13 -5.17
N SER A 665 -35.61 57.01 -5.05
CA SER A 665 -35.69 58.39 -5.52
C SER A 665 -35.73 58.47 -7.05
N SER A 666 -36.76 59.15 -7.56
CA SER A 666 -36.92 59.46 -8.99
C SER A 666 -35.97 60.55 -9.52
N VAL A 667 -35.21 61.23 -8.64
CA VAL A 667 -34.41 62.42 -9.00
C VAL A 667 -32.91 62.25 -8.74
N ARG A 668 -32.52 61.43 -7.76
CA ARG A 668 -31.13 61.37 -7.25
C ARG A 668 -30.40 60.04 -7.47
N SER A 669 -31.02 59.09 -8.18
CA SER A 669 -30.46 57.73 -8.39
C SER A 669 -30.02 57.09 -7.06
N SER A 670 -30.89 57.18 -6.05
CA SER A 670 -30.62 56.72 -4.69
C SER A 670 -31.83 56.05 -4.06
N VAL A 671 -31.58 55.11 -3.15
CA VAL A 671 -32.57 54.33 -2.41
C VAL A 671 -32.44 54.56 -0.91
N LEU A 672 -33.56 54.69 -0.21
CA LEU A 672 -33.62 54.73 1.25
C LEU A 672 -33.82 53.31 1.78
N ILE A 673 -32.87 52.83 2.57
CA ILE A 673 -32.87 51.49 3.15
C ILE A 673 -32.99 51.51 4.68
N GLU A 674 -33.57 50.45 5.25
CA GLU A 674 -33.45 50.09 6.67
C GLU A 674 -32.79 48.72 6.77
N LEU A 675 -31.68 48.61 7.50
CA LEU A 675 -31.12 47.33 7.91
C LEU A 675 -31.71 46.97 9.28
N ILE A 676 -32.31 45.79 9.36
CA ILE A 676 -33.09 45.31 10.51
C ILE A 676 -32.44 44.03 11.03
N LYS A 677 -32.06 43.99 12.31
CA LYS A 677 -31.53 42.80 13.00
C LYS A 677 -32.53 42.32 14.06
N GLU A 678 -32.99 41.08 13.97
CA GLU A 678 -33.92 40.47 14.94
C GLU A 678 -35.18 41.32 15.19
N ASN A 679 -35.71 41.94 14.13
CA ASN A 679 -36.84 42.91 14.10
C ASN A 679 -36.55 44.31 14.67
N ILE A 680 -35.31 44.63 15.04
CA ILE A 680 -34.87 45.96 15.48
C ILE A 680 -34.14 46.65 14.31
N ILE A 681 -34.49 47.89 13.98
CA ILE A 681 -33.75 48.69 12.98
C ILE A 681 -32.37 49.02 13.57
N VAL A 682 -31.30 48.57 12.92
CA VAL A 682 -29.90 48.78 13.36
C VAL A 682 -29.17 49.84 12.54
N ASP A 683 -29.61 50.11 11.31
CA ASP A 683 -29.13 51.20 10.47
C ASP A 683 -30.24 51.66 9.51
N LYS A 684 -30.22 52.93 9.11
CA LYS A 684 -31.14 53.53 8.15
C LYS A 684 -30.38 54.58 7.33
N SER A 685 -30.20 54.31 6.04
CA SER A 685 -29.26 55.04 5.19
C SER A 685 -29.83 55.30 3.78
N LEU A 686 -29.44 56.43 3.19
CA LEU A 686 -29.77 56.80 1.80
C LEU A 686 -28.55 56.55 0.91
N ILE A 687 -28.68 55.70 -0.11
CA ILE A 687 -27.53 55.08 -0.80
C ILE A 687 -27.73 55.13 -2.31
N GLY A 688 -26.69 55.52 -3.05
CA GLY A 688 -26.69 55.50 -4.52
C GLY A 688 -26.31 54.12 -5.08
N ILE A 689 -25.98 54.07 -6.38
CA ILE A 689 -25.22 52.95 -6.95
C ILE A 689 -23.83 52.92 -6.29
N GLY A 690 -23.41 51.77 -5.77
CA GLY A 690 -22.15 51.58 -5.05
C GLY A 690 -22.29 50.89 -3.68
N ASN A 691 -21.20 50.96 -2.89
CA ASN A 691 -21.03 50.16 -1.69
C ASN A 691 -21.68 50.75 -0.43
N TYR A 692 -22.31 49.88 0.34
CA TYR A 692 -22.76 50.05 1.72
C TYR A 692 -22.05 49.03 2.61
N THR A 693 -21.73 49.40 3.84
CA THR A 693 -21.12 48.49 4.82
C THR A 693 -21.62 48.81 6.21
N TYR A 694 -22.22 47.82 6.86
CA TYR A 694 -22.64 47.88 8.25
C TYR A 694 -21.67 47.06 9.11
N GLU A 695 -21.19 47.67 10.19
CA GLU A 695 -20.17 47.11 11.08
C GLU A 695 -20.70 47.03 12.51
N GLU A 696 -20.43 45.91 13.20
CA GLU A 696 -20.80 45.74 14.61
C GLU A 696 -19.56 45.75 15.52
N TYR A 697 -19.78 46.19 16.76
CA TYR A 697 -18.80 46.03 17.83
C TYR A 697 -18.93 44.64 18.45
N LEU A 698 -17.88 43.83 18.29
CA LEU A 698 -17.71 42.56 19.00
C LEU A 698 -16.83 42.80 20.23
N ILE A 699 -17.28 42.33 21.39
CA ILE A 699 -16.46 42.31 22.61
C ILE A 699 -15.59 41.07 22.58
N ILE A 700 -14.28 41.27 22.53
CA ILE A 700 -13.25 40.22 22.51
C ILE A 700 -12.21 40.63 23.56
N ASP A 701 -11.95 39.76 24.53
CA ASP A 701 -10.98 39.96 25.61
C ASP A 701 -11.16 41.30 26.37
N ASN A 702 -12.42 41.64 26.71
CA ASN A 702 -12.87 42.92 27.29
C ASN A 702 -12.58 44.18 26.44
N GLY A 703 -11.99 44.05 25.26
CA GLY A 703 -11.89 45.10 24.25
C GLY A 703 -13.08 45.09 23.29
N SER A 704 -13.42 46.24 22.72
CA SER A 704 -14.51 46.39 21.73
C SER A 704 -13.93 46.65 20.34
N VAL A 705 -14.12 45.72 19.40
CA VAL A 705 -13.56 45.78 18.04
C VAL A 705 -14.68 45.88 17.02
N LYS A 706 -14.59 46.86 16.11
CA LYS A 706 -15.57 47.09 15.05
C LYS A 706 -15.26 46.22 13.82
N VAL A 707 -16.23 45.43 13.36
CA VAL A 707 -16.05 44.43 12.28
C VAL A 707 -17.20 44.55 11.26
N PRO A 708 -16.94 44.58 9.94
CA PRO A 708 -18.00 44.57 8.92
C PRO A 708 -18.78 43.25 8.93
N VAL A 709 -20.09 43.34 9.14
CA VAL A 709 -21.00 42.18 9.23
C VAL A 709 -21.81 42.01 7.95
N ILE A 710 -22.22 43.12 7.32
CA ILE A 710 -22.96 43.17 6.05
C ILE A 710 -22.27 44.15 5.11
N VAL A 711 -21.98 43.73 3.88
CA VAL A 711 -21.47 44.57 2.77
C VAL A 711 -22.41 44.39 1.58
N ILE A 712 -22.91 45.47 1.01
CA ILE A 712 -23.83 45.45 -0.13
C ILE A 712 -23.26 46.37 -1.21
N ASN A 713 -23.25 45.94 -2.47
CA ASN A 713 -22.97 46.81 -3.61
C ASN A 713 -24.23 46.94 -4.46
N ILE A 714 -24.81 48.13 -4.51
CA ILE A 714 -26.00 48.40 -5.32
C ILE A 714 -25.55 48.59 -6.76
N THR A 715 -25.90 47.63 -7.63
CA THR A 715 -25.46 47.54 -9.02
C THR A 715 -26.46 48.14 -10.01
N GLY A 716 -27.71 48.37 -9.60
CA GLY A 716 -28.72 49.06 -10.40
C GLY A 716 -29.87 49.60 -9.55
N ILE A 717 -30.46 50.71 -10.00
CA ILE A 717 -31.63 51.35 -9.37
C ILE A 717 -32.60 51.71 -10.48
N PHE A 718 -33.85 51.27 -10.36
CA PHE A 718 -34.90 51.39 -11.38
C PHE A 718 -36.18 51.96 -10.76
N LYS A 719 -36.86 52.86 -11.46
CA LYS A 719 -38.15 53.44 -11.05
C LYS A 719 -39.13 53.34 -12.21
N GLY A 720 -40.23 52.61 -12.01
CA GLY A 720 -41.38 52.60 -12.90
C GLY A 720 -42.48 53.54 -12.41
N ASN A 721 -43.60 53.60 -13.14
CA ASN A 721 -44.73 54.46 -12.81
C ASN A 721 -45.40 54.09 -11.48
N ASP A 722 -45.53 52.79 -11.19
CA ASP A 722 -46.28 52.28 -10.02
C ASP A 722 -45.39 51.85 -8.85
N THR A 723 -44.10 51.57 -9.09
CA THR A 723 -43.12 51.12 -8.09
C THR A 723 -41.69 51.20 -8.61
N GLY A 724 -40.71 51.33 -7.72
CA GLY A 724 -39.28 51.20 -7.98
C GLY A 724 -38.67 49.94 -7.39
N PHE A 725 -37.51 49.54 -7.90
CA PHE A 725 -36.71 48.44 -7.36
C PHE A 725 -35.21 48.70 -7.51
N ILE A 726 -34.41 48.01 -6.69
CA ILE A 726 -32.96 47.99 -6.80
C ILE A 726 -32.47 46.60 -7.17
N GLN A 727 -31.31 46.54 -7.82
CA GLN A 727 -30.50 45.34 -7.97
C GLN A 727 -29.18 45.53 -7.20
N PHE A 728 -28.77 44.51 -6.45
CA PHE A 728 -27.55 44.56 -5.66
C PHE A 728 -26.90 43.18 -5.54
N GLU A 729 -25.58 43.18 -5.31
CA GLU A 729 -24.80 42.03 -4.85
C GLU A 729 -24.38 42.28 -3.40
N GLY A 730 -23.95 41.25 -2.68
CA GLY A 730 -23.51 41.48 -1.31
C GLY A 730 -22.85 40.29 -0.63
N PHE A 731 -22.15 40.61 0.45
CA PHE A 731 -21.37 39.70 1.25
C PHE A 731 -21.74 39.89 2.73
N ARG A 732 -21.65 38.83 3.51
CA ARG A 732 -21.78 38.89 4.97
C ARG A 732 -20.67 38.11 5.65
N LEU A 733 -20.48 38.32 6.94
CA LEU A 733 -19.54 37.51 7.72
C LEU A 733 -19.91 36.01 7.61
N LYS A 734 -18.88 35.15 7.49
CA LYS A 734 -19.01 33.68 7.58
C LYS A 734 -19.72 33.29 8.89
N ARG A 735 -20.38 32.12 8.94
CA ARG A 735 -21.00 31.64 10.19
C ARG A 735 -19.92 31.39 11.25
N VAL A 736 -19.85 32.29 12.20
CA VAL A 736 -19.08 32.19 13.45
C VAL A 736 -19.82 33.03 14.48
N HIS A 737 -20.64 32.36 15.27
CA HIS A 737 -21.43 32.97 16.34
C HIS A 737 -20.98 32.40 17.69
N PRO A 738 -20.92 33.21 18.76
CA PRO A 738 -20.97 32.68 20.11
C PRO A 738 -22.28 31.91 20.29
N GLU A 739 -22.22 30.70 20.82
CA GLU A 739 -23.42 29.91 21.11
C GLU A 739 -24.20 30.57 22.25
N LYS A 740 -25.48 30.87 22.02
CA LYS A 740 -26.39 31.40 23.06
C LYS A 740 -27.20 30.26 23.66
N LYS A 741 -27.53 30.35 24.95
CA LYS A 741 -28.35 29.39 25.71
C LYS A 741 -29.83 29.41 25.29
N VAL A 742 -30.12 29.08 24.02
CA VAL A 742 -31.46 29.03 23.41
C VAL A 742 -31.65 27.74 22.62
N THR A 743 -32.86 27.17 22.67
CA THR A 743 -33.19 25.83 22.15
C THR A 743 -32.92 25.68 20.64
N SER A 744 -32.99 26.77 19.89
CA SER A 744 -32.67 26.82 18.45
C SER A 744 -31.18 26.67 18.14
N CYS A 745 -30.28 27.11 19.03
CA CYS A 745 -28.85 26.84 18.91
C CYS A 745 -28.59 25.34 19.18
N TYR A 746 -29.10 24.82 20.30
CA TYR A 746 -29.00 23.39 20.61
C TYR A 746 -29.60 22.50 19.51
N SER A 747 -30.66 22.91 18.81
CA SER A 747 -31.26 22.12 17.72
C SER A 747 -30.31 21.84 16.54
N CYS A 748 -29.28 22.66 16.30
CA CYS A 748 -28.24 22.37 15.30
C CYS A 748 -27.06 21.57 15.86
N HIS A 749 -26.77 21.66 17.16
CA HIS A 749 -25.59 21.07 17.78
C HIS A 749 -25.89 19.69 18.43
N VAL A 750 -27.11 19.51 18.96
CA VAL A 750 -27.60 18.25 19.57
C VAL A 750 -28.04 17.23 18.50
N LYS A 751 -28.30 17.65 17.26
CA LYS A 751 -28.50 16.72 16.13
C LYS A 751 -27.16 16.17 15.59
N ALA A 752 -26.25 15.81 16.49
CA ALA A 752 -25.00 15.12 16.23
C ALA A 752 -25.18 13.60 16.00
N MET A 753 -26.39 13.15 15.65
CA MET A 753 -26.62 11.79 15.16
C MET A 753 -26.32 11.70 13.66
N PRO A 754 -25.55 10.71 13.20
CA PRO A 754 -25.39 10.45 11.77
C PRO A 754 -26.74 10.17 11.09
N LYS A 755 -26.93 10.72 9.89
CA LYS A 755 -28.08 10.41 9.01
C LYS A 755 -28.11 8.93 8.61
N ALA A 756 -26.94 8.30 8.52
CA ALA A 756 -26.77 6.85 8.37
C ALA A 756 -25.39 6.46 8.89
N ILE A 757 -25.32 5.31 9.56
CA ILE A 757 -24.07 4.65 9.93
C ILE A 757 -23.84 3.50 8.95
N TYR A 758 -22.62 3.33 8.45
CA TYR A 758 -22.22 2.12 7.72
C TYR A 758 -21.03 1.47 8.40
N LYS A 759 -20.98 0.14 8.39
CA LYS A 759 -19.86 -0.67 8.87
C LYS A 759 -19.24 -1.45 7.72
N VAL A 760 -17.91 -1.41 7.65
CA VAL A 760 -17.12 -2.23 6.71
C VAL A 760 -17.03 -3.65 7.26
N ILE A 761 -17.50 -4.60 6.46
CA ILE A 761 -17.56 -6.03 6.80
C ILE A 761 -16.26 -6.74 6.39
N GLU A 762 -15.77 -6.47 5.19
CA GLU A 762 -14.59 -7.13 4.62
C GLU A 762 -13.85 -6.20 3.66
N ARG A 763 -12.52 -6.33 3.60
CA ARG A 763 -11.70 -5.85 2.49
C ARG A 763 -11.04 -7.05 1.81
N ALA A 764 -11.55 -7.43 0.64
CA ALA A 764 -11.02 -8.54 -0.14
C ALA A 764 -9.86 -8.06 -1.03
N SER A 765 -8.67 -8.58 -0.76
CA SER A 765 -7.45 -8.30 -1.53
C SER A 765 -7.45 -9.04 -2.88
N GLY A 766 -7.42 -8.30 -3.99
CA GLY A 766 -7.46 -8.81 -5.37
C GLY A 766 -6.79 -7.85 -6.35
N GLU A 767 -7.04 -7.96 -7.66
CA GLU A 767 -6.44 -7.05 -8.68
C GLU A 767 -6.85 -5.57 -8.51
N LYS A 768 -7.97 -5.32 -7.83
CA LYS A 768 -8.39 -4.03 -7.30
C LYS A 768 -9.00 -4.33 -5.94
N ASP A 769 -8.42 -3.82 -4.86
CA ASP A 769 -8.94 -4.07 -3.50
C ASP A 769 -10.43 -3.73 -3.41
N GLU A 770 -11.25 -4.70 -3.01
CA GLU A 770 -12.71 -4.58 -2.97
C GLU A 770 -13.20 -4.48 -1.52
N ILE A 771 -14.05 -3.50 -1.23
CA ILE A 771 -14.52 -3.20 0.12
C ILE A 771 -16.02 -3.42 0.19
N TYR A 772 -16.42 -4.26 1.14
CA TYR A 772 -17.80 -4.66 1.38
C TYR A 772 -18.30 -4.02 2.68
N TYR A 773 -19.46 -3.36 2.63
CA TYR A 773 -20.01 -2.61 3.75
C TYR A 773 -21.53 -2.73 3.83
N THR A 774 -22.09 -2.62 5.03
CA THR A 774 -23.55 -2.61 5.26
C THR A 774 -23.96 -1.40 6.11
N LYS A 775 -25.25 -1.06 6.09
CA LYS A 775 -25.83 -0.02 6.94
C LYS A 775 -26.07 -0.58 8.35
N GLU A 776 -25.57 0.09 9.37
CA GLU A 776 -26.01 -0.12 10.76
C GLU A 776 -27.34 0.60 10.96
N THR A 777 -28.35 -0.13 11.44
CA THR A 777 -29.71 0.38 11.58
C THR A 777 -30.06 0.75 13.02
N VAL A 778 -29.53 0.03 14.01
CA VAL A 778 -29.61 0.36 15.45
C VAL A 778 -28.34 -0.12 16.17
N ASN A 779 -27.89 0.64 17.17
CA ASN A 779 -26.79 0.28 18.05
C ASN A 779 -26.94 0.95 19.43
N PHE A 780 -27.06 0.15 20.47
CA PHE A 780 -27.22 0.57 21.87
C PHE A 780 -25.95 0.33 22.72
N THR A 781 -24.86 -0.19 22.13
CA THR A 781 -23.57 -0.35 22.83
C THR A 781 -22.70 0.90 22.76
N ASP A 782 -23.00 1.83 21.86
CA ASP A 782 -22.39 3.16 21.85
C ASP A 782 -22.88 4.01 23.04
N ASN A 783 -21.99 4.82 23.60
CA ASN A 783 -22.18 5.45 24.89
C ASN A 783 -22.91 6.83 24.82
N LYS A 784 -23.74 7.20 23.80
CA LYS A 784 -24.42 8.55 23.63
C LYS A 784 -26.01 8.59 23.45
N ILE A 785 -26.79 9.58 24.04
CA ILE A 785 -28.29 9.96 23.98
C ILE A 785 -29.25 10.03 25.27
N PHE A 786 -29.27 11.06 26.15
CA PHE A 786 -30.23 11.11 27.34
C PHE A 786 -31.68 11.59 27.05
N ASP A 787 -32.61 11.40 28.01
CA ASP A 787 -34.01 11.92 28.07
C ASP A 787 -34.09 13.47 28.03
N GLU A 788 -34.96 13.98 27.15
CA GLU A 788 -35.26 15.40 26.90
C GLU A 788 -35.55 16.22 28.17
N ASN A 789 -36.29 15.68 29.14
CA ASN A 789 -36.65 16.39 30.37
C ASN A 789 -35.46 16.52 31.34
N VAL A 790 -34.57 15.53 31.35
CA VAL A 790 -33.36 15.51 32.18
C VAL A 790 -32.32 16.49 31.64
N VAL A 791 -32.20 16.59 30.31
CA VAL A 791 -31.33 17.58 29.64
C VAL A 791 -31.72 19.01 30.02
N LEU A 792 -33.01 19.34 30.00
CA LEU A 792 -33.49 20.69 30.34
C LEU A 792 -33.26 21.07 31.81
N GLN A 793 -33.34 20.10 32.74
CA GLN A 793 -33.04 20.35 34.16
C GLN A 793 -31.52 20.51 34.43
N LEU A 794 -30.68 19.70 33.78
CA LEU A 794 -29.21 19.83 33.88
C LEU A 794 -28.74 21.19 33.34
N LEU A 795 -29.25 21.62 32.18
CA LEU A 795 -28.89 22.90 31.55
C LEU A 795 -29.20 24.14 32.43
N GLY A 796 -30.14 24.03 33.37
CA GLY A 796 -30.45 25.10 34.33
C GLY A 796 -29.39 25.29 35.43
N LEU A 797 -28.43 24.36 35.57
CA LEU A 797 -27.45 24.31 36.66
C LEU A 797 -25.98 24.50 36.20
N LEU A 798 -25.73 24.61 34.89
CA LEU A 798 -24.37 24.63 34.31
C LEU A 798 -23.80 26.05 34.18
N THR A 799 -22.54 26.22 34.58
CA THR A 799 -21.77 27.47 34.37
C THR A 799 -21.14 27.51 32.98
N ASP A 800 -20.58 28.65 32.58
CA ASP A 800 -19.98 28.81 31.25
C ASP A 800 -18.68 27.98 31.05
N LYS A 801 -18.14 27.35 32.11
CA LYS A 801 -17.10 26.31 31.99
C LYS A 801 -17.65 24.93 31.64
N ASP A 802 -18.91 24.67 32.00
CA ASP A 802 -19.53 23.34 31.94
C ASP A 802 -20.30 23.10 30.62
N LEU A 803 -20.13 23.97 29.62
CA LEU A 803 -20.76 23.93 28.29
C LEU A 803 -20.35 22.73 27.42
N HIS A 804 -19.62 21.75 27.96
CA HIS A 804 -18.96 20.66 27.23
C HIS A 804 -19.49 19.25 27.61
N VAL A 805 -20.68 19.15 28.22
CA VAL A 805 -21.25 17.87 28.66
C VAL A 805 -21.88 17.10 27.49
N THR A 806 -21.32 15.92 27.17
CA THR A 806 -21.90 14.92 26.27
C THR A 806 -23.00 14.11 26.98
N ILE A 807 -24.11 13.83 26.31
CA ILE A 807 -25.41 13.45 26.90
C ILE A 807 -25.84 12.05 26.36
N GLN A 808 -26.05 11.03 27.23
CA GLN A 808 -25.82 9.57 26.98
C GLN A 808 -27.07 8.60 27.04
N PRO A 809 -27.15 7.46 26.29
CA PRO A 809 -28.37 6.71 25.94
C PRO A 809 -29.08 6.11 27.14
N GLU A 810 -30.41 6.04 27.10
CA GLU A 810 -31.10 4.94 27.79
C GLU A 810 -30.69 3.61 27.14
N LYS A 811 -29.69 2.94 27.73
CA LYS A 811 -29.05 1.72 27.22
C LYS A 811 -29.96 0.48 27.18
N ARG A 812 -31.26 0.64 27.43
CA ARG A 812 -32.21 -0.43 27.74
C ARG A 812 -33.57 -0.14 27.12
N ARG A 813 -34.19 -1.17 26.52
CA ARG A 813 -35.57 -1.13 26.05
C ARG A 813 -36.39 -2.16 26.82
N SER A 814 -37.51 -1.75 27.38
CA SER A 814 -38.54 -2.65 27.91
C SER A 814 -39.55 -2.98 26.82
N LEU A 815 -39.93 -4.26 26.70
CA LEU A 815 -40.94 -4.78 25.79
C LEU A 815 -41.90 -5.71 26.54
N TYR A 816 -43.19 -5.61 26.26
CA TYR A 816 -44.22 -6.48 26.86
C TYR A 816 -44.49 -7.73 26.03
N GLU A 817 -44.99 -8.78 26.68
CA GLU A 817 -45.40 -10.02 26.03
C GLU A 817 -46.48 -9.78 24.95
N GLY A 818 -46.18 -10.14 23.70
CA GLY A 818 -46.99 -9.85 22.52
C GLY A 818 -46.83 -8.42 21.96
N GLU A 819 -45.82 -7.65 22.38
CA GLU A 819 -45.44 -6.36 21.77
C GLU A 819 -44.38 -6.58 20.67
N ALA A 820 -44.63 -5.99 19.50
CA ALA A 820 -43.64 -5.92 18.41
C ALA A 820 -42.93 -4.56 18.46
N TRP A 821 -41.61 -4.58 18.59
CA TRP A 821 -40.76 -3.42 18.46
C TRP A 821 -40.29 -3.28 17.02
N ASN A 822 -40.72 -2.21 16.34
CA ASN A 822 -40.17 -1.82 15.05
C ASN A 822 -38.83 -1.12 15.30
N ILE A 823 -37.73 -1.79 14.94
CA ILE A 823 -36.35 -1.39 15.23
C ILE A 823 -35.85 -0.41 14.17
N SER A 824 -36.12 -0.73 12.90
CA SER A 824 -35.85 0.13 11.75
C SER A 824 -36.78 -0.22 10.59
N GLU A 825 -36.69 0.53 9.49
CA GLU A 825 -37.24 0.10 8.20
C GLU A 825 -36.74 -1.32 7.87
N GLY A 826 -37.67 -2.25 7.70
CA GLY A 826 -37.39 -3.66 7.42
C GLY A 826 -36.95 -4.55 8.60
N THR A 827 -36.81 -4.05 9.83
CA THR A 827 -36.38 -4.86 10.99
C THR A 827 -37.30 -4.70 12.21
N SER A 828 -37.81 -5.80 12.75
CA SER A 828 -38.71 -5.83 13.91
C SER A 828 -38.46 -7.02 14.84
N LEU A 829 -38.57 -6.81 16.16
CA LEU A 829 -38.45 -7.85 17.19
C LEU A 829 -39.77 -7.98 17.98
N LEU A 830 -40.36 -9.17 17.99
CA LEU A 830 -41.56 -9.51 18.75
C LEU A 830 -41.18 -10.34 19.98
N VAL A 831 -41.70 -9.96 21.15
CA VAL A 831 -41.71 -10.82 22.34
C VAL A 831 -42.89 -11.79 22.21
N ARG A 832 -42.66 -13.01 21.72
CA ARG A 832 -43.71 -13.99 21.43
C ARG A 832 -44.33 -14.60 22.69
N GLY A 833 -43.54 -14.75 23.76
CA GLY A 833 -43.96 -15.31 25.03
C GLY A 833 -42.88 -15.21 26.11
N VAL A 834 -43.26 -15.30 27.38
CA VAL A 834 -42.34 -15.25 28.53
C VAL A 834 -42.65 -16.37 29.54
N ASP A 835 -41.68 -17.23 29.82
CA ASP A 835 -41.75 -18.17 30.94
C ASP A 835 -40.96 -17.64 32.13
N THR A 836 -41.68 -17.04 33.07
CA THR A 836 -41.13 -16.45 34.29
C THR A 836 -40.67 -17.49 35.32
N LYS A 837 -41.00 -18.79 35.17
CA LYS A 837 -40.52 -19.86 36.06
C LYS A 837 -39.13 -20.35 35.67
N ASN A 838 -38.86 -20.42 34.37
CA ASN A 838 -37.58 -20.86 33.83
C ASN A 838 -36.64 -19.70 33.43
N GLU A 839 -37.06 -18.45 33.70
CA GLU A 839 -36.40 -17.20 33.29
C GLU A 839 -36.01 -17.20 31.80
N VAL A 840 -36.93 -17.58 30.90
CA VAL A 840 -36.74 -17.52 29.44
C VAL A 840 -37.76 -16.65 28.73
N VAL A 841 -37.32 -16.02 27.65
CA VAL A 841 -38.15 -15.29 26.69
C VAL A 841 -38.07 -15.96 25.31
N PHE A 842 -39.22 -16.02 24.63
CA PHE A 842 -39.33 -16.43 23.23
C PHE A 842 -39.28 -15.17 22.37
N LEU A 843 -38.21 -14.99 21.62
CA LEU A 843 -37.98 -13.82 20.76
C LEU A 843 -38.09 -14.21 19.29
N GLN A 844 -38.74 -13.35 18.51
CA GLN A 844 -38.94 -13.53 17.08
C GLN A 844 -38.48 -12.27 16.34
N LEU A 845 -37.51 -12.42 15.46
CA LEU A 845 -36.92 -11.36 14.65
C LEU A 845 -37.35 -11.51 13.19
N HIS A 846 -37.75 -10.39 12.58
CA HIS A 846 -37.82 -10.24 11.13
C HIS A 846 -36.78 -9.18 10.72
N SER A 847 -36.00 -9.44 9.67
CA SER A 847 -35.05 -8.47 9.10
C SER A 847 -34.88 -8.69 7.59
N GLY A 848 -35.47 -7.81 6.78
CA GLY A 848 -35.61 -8.04 5.34
C GLY A 848 -36.43 -9.31 5.07
N ASP A 849 -35.92 -10.19 4.20
CA ASP A 849 -36.53 -11.50 3.92
C ASP A 849 -36.24 -12.57 5.00
N TYR A 850 -35.41 -12.26 6.01
CA TYR A 850 -35.03 -13.22 7.04
C TYR A 850 -36.01 -13.26 8.22
N PHE A 851 -36.28 -14.48 8.67
CA PHE A 851 -37.09 -14.82 9.84
C PHE A 851 -36.25 -15.68 10.79
N TYR A 852 -36.21 -15.33 12.08
CA TYR A 852 -35.49 -16.10 13.09
C TYR A 852 -36.23 -16.08 14.44
N GLU A 853 -36.31 -17.22 15.12
CA GLU A 853 -36.85 -17.31 16.47
C GLU A 853 -35.95 -18.17 17.37
N ASP A 854 -35.83 -17.79 18.64
CA ASP A 854 -35.03 -18.51 19.65
C ASP A 854 -35.53 -18.25 21.08
N ILE A 855 -35.11 -19.11 22.01
CA ILE A 855 -35.48 -19.10 23.43
C ILE A 855 -34.27 -18.68 24.27
N VAL A 856 -34.31 -17.45 24.80
CA VAL A 856 -33.15 -16.86 25.47
C VAL A 856 -33.40 -16.72 26.97
N LYS A 857 -32.44 -17.20 27.77
CA LYS A 857 -32.45 -17.05 29.23
C LYS A 857 -32.11 -15.63 29.65
N ARG A 858 -32.57 -15.22 30.83
CA ARG A 858 -32.10 -14.01 31.52
C ARG A 858 -30.56 -14.02 31.62
N GLY A 859 -29.93 -12.91 31.23
CA GLY A 859 -28.49 -12.76 31.08
C GLY A 859 -27.92 -13.26 29.74
N GLY A 860 -28.70 -14.02 28.96
CA GLY A 860 -28.33 -14.55 27.65
C GLY A 860 -28.40 -13.52 26.52
N ILE A 861 -27.83 -13.90 25.37
CA ILE A 861 -27.79 -13.11 24.15
C ILE A 861 -28.66 -13.79 23.10
N PHE A 862 -29.59 -13.05 22.51
CA PHE A 862 -30.28 -13.39 21.28
C PHE A 862 -29.41 -12.90 20.12
N GLU A 863 -28.92 -13.79 19.28
CA GLU A 863 -28.01 -13.45 18.17
C GLU A 863 -28.45 -14.15 16.89
N PHE A 864 -28.53 -13.40 15.79
CA PHE A 864 -28.86 -13.92 14.47
C PHE A 864 -27.71 -13.66 13.48
N THR A 865 -27.10 -14.75 13.04
CA THR A 865 -25.91 -14.78 12.19
C THR A 865 -26.17 -15.64 10.94
N PRO A 866 -26.90 -15.12 9.92
CA PRO A 866 -27.12 -15.83 8.67
C PRO A 866 -25.86 -15.97 7.81
N GLU A 867 -25.85 -16.98 6.96
CA GLU A 867 -24.93 -17.09 5.83
C GLU A 867 -25.40 -16.19 4.68
N ILE A 868 -24.57 -15.20 4.30
CA ILE A 868 -24.85 -14.28 3.19
C ILE A 868 -23.78 -14.47 2.11
N ASN A 869 -24.20 -14.69 0.86
CA ASN A 869 -23.30 -14.84 -0.30
C ASN A 869 -23.22 -13.54 -1.12
N TYR A 870 -22.28 -12.67 -0.78
CA TYR A 870 -22.06 -11.37 -1.44
C TYR A 870 -20.78 -11.30 -2.29
N ILE A 871 -19.92 -12.32 -2.22
CA ILE A 871 -18.71 -12.49 -3.05
C ILE A 871 -18.98 -13.51 -4.19
N GLY A 872 -20.23 -13.97 -4.33
CA GLY A 872 -20.70 -14.92 -5.35
C GLY A 872 -20.25 -16.37 -5.12
N ASN A 873 -19.01 -16.58 -4.68
CA ASN A 873 -18.36 -17.90 -4.67
C ASN A 873 -18.21 -18.54 -3.28
N ARG A 874 -18.46 -17.80 -2.19
CA ARG A 874 -18.41 -18.32 -0.80
C ARG A 874 -19.38 -17.55 0.09
N PRO A 875 -20.36 -18.19 0.75
CA PRO A 875 -21.14 -17.55 1.80
C PRO A 875 -20.25 -17.26 3.02
N LYS A 876 -20.60 -16.21 3.78
CA LYS A 876 -19.99 -15.92 5.09
C LYS A 876 -21.06 -15.65 6.14
N ASN A 877 -20.76 -16.07 7.36
CA ASN A 877 -21.53 -15.81 8.57
C ASN A 877 -21.40 -14.33 8.97
N ILE A 878 -22.51 -13.59 9.01
CA ILE A 878 -22.54 -12.18 9.42
C ILE A 878 -23.63 -12.00 10.45
N THR A 879 -23.27 -11.53 11.65
CA THR A 879 -24.23 -11.22 12.72
C THR A 879 -25.00 -9.96 12.36
N ILE A 880 -26.22 -10.11 11.85
CA ILE A 880 -27.07 -8.96 11.48
C ILE A 880 -27.93 -8.46 12.63
N PHE A 881 -28.11 -9.24 13.69
CA PHE A 881 -28.82 -8.81 14.88
C PHE A 881 -28.25 -9.45 16.14
N ARG A 882 -28.10 -8.65 17.21
CA ARG A 882 -27.70 -9.11 18.53
C ARG A 882 -28.41 -8.29 19.58
N ALA A 883 -28.96 -8.91 20.61
CA ALA A 883 -29.58 -8.24 21.76
C ALA A 883 -29.39 -9.09 23.03
N LYS A 884 -29.09 -8.46 24.17
CA LYS A 884 -28.92 -9.14 25.46
C LYS A 884 -30.18 -9.02 26.31
N VAL A 885 -30.71 -10.14 26.79
CA VAL A 885 -31.89 -10.17 27.67
C VAL A 885 -31.43 -9.91 29.11
N SER A 886 -31.40 -8.64 29.52
CA SER A 886 -30.91 -8.21 30.83
C SER A 886 -31.89 -8.48 31.99
N GLY A 887 -33.20 -8.49 31.70
CA GLY A 887 -34.24 -8.68 32.70
C GLY A 887 -35.48 -9.36 32.14
N ILE A 888 -36.10 -10.19 32.96
CA ILE A 888 -37.44 -10.75 32.75
C ILE A 888 -38.22 -10.44 34.03
N ILE A 889 -39.36 -9.77 33.90
CA ILE A 889 -40.15 -9.23 35.02
C ILE A 889 -41.59 -9.69 34.86
N GLN A 890 -42.09 -10.36 35.90
CA GLN A 890 -43.51 -10.70 35.99
C GLN A 890 -44.32 -9.44 36.29
N ALA A 891 -45.18 -9.04 35.36
CA ALA A 891 -45.99 -7.83 35.46
C ALA A 891 -47.45 -8.12 35.06
N LYS A 892 -48.38 -7.29 35.54
CA LYS A 892 -49.80 -7.32 35.15
C LYS A 892 -50.12 -6.06 34.35
N PRO A 893 -50.85 -6.14 33.22
CA PRO A 893 -51.55 -7.31 32.69
C PRO A 893 -50.69 -8.28 31.85
N LYS A 894 -49.44 -7.93 31.53
CA LYS A 894 -48.53 -8.73 30.68
C LYS A 894 -47.12 -8.75 31.27
N ASN A 895 -46.39 -9.85 31.08
CA ASN A 895 -44.98 -9.93 31.46
C ASN A 895 -44.12 -8.96 30.64
N MET A 896 -42.98 -8.55 31.18
CA MET A 896 -42.08 -7.55 30.59
C MET A 896 -40.65 -8.10 30.49
N VAL A 897 -39.97 -7.76 29.40
CA VAL A 897 -38.60 -8.17 29.09
C VAL A 897 -37.77 -6.91 28.86
N ILE A 898 -36.60 -6.83 29.48
CA ILE A 898 -35.65 -5.73 29.31
C ILE A 898 -34.49 -6.24 28.46
N ILE A 899 -34.30 -5.60 27.30
CA ILE A 899 -33.17 -5.86 26.41
C ILE A 899 -32.17 -4.70 26.44
N GLU A 900 -30.88 -5.04 26.42
CA GLU A 900 -29.74 -4.12 26.36
C GLU A 900 -28.73 -4.61 25.30
N ASP A 901 -27.66 -3.85 25.04
CA ASP A 901 -26.61 -4.18 24.07
C ASP A 901 -27.12 -4.54 22.65
N VAL A 902 -28.22 -3.92 22.21
CA VAL A 902 -28.87 -4.19 20.92
C VAL A 902 -28.03 -3.62 19.77
N VAL A 903 -27.66 -4.44 18.79
CA VAL A 903 -27.03 -4.04 17.53
C VAL A 903 -27.78 -4.68 16.37
N ALA A 904 -28.10 -3.91 15.34
CA ALA A 904 -28.79 -4.34 14.14
C ALA A 904 -28.08 -3.79 12.89
N LEU A 905 -27.82 -4.67 11.93
CA LEU A 905 -27.26 -4.36 10.61
C LEU A 905 -28.27 -4.72 9.53
N SER A 906 -28.23 -4.00 8.42
CA SER A 906 -28.97 -4.40 7.22
C SER A 906 -28.37 -5.68 6.62
N PRO A 907 -29.19 -6.63 6.14
CA PRO A 907 -28.70 -7.77 5.35
C PRO A 907 -28.19 -7.35 3.96
N GLU A 908 -28.45 -6.12 3.50
CA GLU A 908 -27.96 -5.61 2.21
C GLU A 908 -26.47 -5.20 2.28
N ILE A 909 -25.60 -6.06 1.74
CA ILE A 909 -24.16 -5.76 1.64
C ILE A 909 -23.87 -5.07 0.30
N LYS A 910 -23.20 -3.91 0.39
CA LYS A 910 -22.81 -3.07 -0.74
C LYS A 910 -21.30 -3.18 -0.97
N LYS A 911 -20.89 -2.98 -2.21
CA LYS A 911 -19.50 -3.11 -2.68
C LYS A 911 -18.99 -1.77 -3.22
N ILE A 912 -17.73 -1.46 -2.96
CA ILE A 912 -17.00 -0.32 -3.55
C ILE A 912 -15.52 -0.70 -3.76
N LEU A 913 -14.82 -0.04 -4.68
CA LEU A 913 -13.37 -0.24 -4.85
C LEU A 913 -12.60 0.62 -3.85
N ALA A 914 -11.40 0.20 -3.47
CA ALA A 914 -10.53 0.91 -2.54
C ALA A 914 -9.89 2.21 -3.10
N ASN A 915 -10.11 2.57 -4.36
CA ASN A 915 -9.59 3.81 -4.95
C ASN A 915 -10.73 4.82 -5.25
N GLN A 916 -11.79 4.81 -4.45
CA GLN A 916 -13.01 5.60 -4.66
C GLN A 916 -13.37 6.37 -3.39
N THR A 917 -14.48 7.11 -3.45
CA THR A 917 -14.96 7.95 -2.35
C THR A 917 -16.35 7.51 -1.90
N LEU A 918 -16.53 7.22 -0.62
CA LEU A 918 -17.80 6.80 -0.02
C LEU A 918 -18.29 7.86 0.97
N PHE A 919 -19.28 8.66 0.58
CA PHE A 919 -19.81 9.75 1.40
C PHE A 919 -18.73 10.70 1.95
N GLY A 920 -17.71 11.03 1.15
CA GLY A 920 -16.58 11.88 1.57
C GLY A 920 -15.46 11.14 2.34
N TYR A 921 -15.60 9.83 2.59
CA TYR A 921 -14.52 8.98 3.05
C TYR A 921 -13.71 8.44 1.84
N ASN A 922 -12.37 8.51 1.86
CA ASN A 922 -11.54 7.80 0.88
C ASN A 922 -11.54 6.31 1.24
N THR A 923 -11.92 5.45 0.29
CA THR A 923 -12.10 4.02 0.57
C THR A 923 -10.79 3.27 0.79
N SER A 924 -9.64 3.78 0.32
CA SER A 924 -8.34 3.12 0.52
C SER A 924 -7.94 3.01 2.00
N TRP A 925 -8.50 3.84 2.88
CA TRP A 925 -8.18 3.85 4.31
C TRP A 925 -9.27 3.14 5.13
N LEU A 926 -10.30 2.61 4.48
CA LEU A 926 -11.32 1.77 5.09
C LEU A 926 -10.81 0.32 5.24
N TRP A 927 -10.93 -0.19 6.46
CA TRP A 927 -10.57 -1.55 6.87
C TRP A 927 -11.76 -2.23 7.55
N GLU A 928 -11.67 -3.54 7.79
CA GLU A 928 -12.69 -4.30 8.51
C GLU A 928 -13.05 -3.65 9.87
N ASN A 929 -14.35 -3.59 10.17
CA ASN A 929 -14.95 -2.88 11.31
C ASN A 929 -14.87 -1.35 11.29
N SER A 930 -14.33 -0.71 10.23
CA SER A 930 -14.38 0.74 10.08
C SER A 930 -15.83 1.24 10.03
N THR A 931 -16.11 2.33 10.75
CA THR A 931 -17.45 2.92 10.87
C THR A 931 -17.51 4.27 10.14
N ILE A 932 -18.53 4.44 9.30
CA ILE A 932 -18.73 5.58 8.41
C ILE A 932 -19.97 6.34 8.87
N ASN A 933 -19.79 7.56 9.37
CA ASN A 933 -20.85 8.36 10.01
C ASN A 933 -21.35 9.46 9.06
N VAL A 934 -22.34 9.14 8.21
CA VAL A 934 -22.80 10.05 7.16
C VAL A 934 -23.61 11.20 7.75
N GLY A 935 -23.17 12.45 7.53
CA GLY A 935 -23.89 13.63 8.00
C GLY A 935 -23.95 13.74 9.53
N LYS A 936 -22.85 13.38 10.20
CA LYS A 936 -22.56 13.65 11.62
C LYS A 936 -21.60 14.84 11.72
N ILE A 937 -21.54 15.52 12.86
CA ILE A 937 -20.46 16.49 13.15
C ILE A 937 -19.18 15.65 13.30
N PRO A 938 -18.04 16.05 12.68
CA PRO A 938 -16.77 15.37 12.91
C PRO A 938 -16.46 15.34 14.42
N ASP A 939 -16.10 14.19 14.98
CA ASP A 939 -15.73 14.15 16.41
C ASP A 939 -14.40 14.91 16.67
N ASN A 940 -13.58 15.09 15.62
CA ASN A 940 -12.31 15.80 15.65
C ASN A 940 -11.96 16.38 14.26
N PHE A 941 -10.88 17.19 14.16
CA PHE A 941 -10.37 17.76 12.90
C PHE A 941 -9.93 16.71 11.86
N HIS A 942 -9.68 15.49 12.32
CA HIS A 942 -9.25 14.37 11.51
C HIS A 942 -10.40 13.68 10.77
N SER A 943 -11.63 13.85 11.23
CA SER A 943 -12.86 13.28 10.66
C SER A 943 -13.43 14.15 9.52
N PRO A 944 -14.17 13.59 8.54
CA PRO A 944 -14.57 14.32 7.33
C PRO A 944 -15.76 15.24 7.63
N GLN A 945 -15.72 16.49 7.16
CA GLN A 945 -16.83 17.44 7.30
C GLN A 945 -18.02 17.06 6.40
N LEU A 946 -18.90 16.16 6.85
CA LEU A 946 -20.05 15.71 6.05
C LEU A 946 -21.28 16.63 6.12
N PHE A 947 -21.04 17.90 6.42
CA PHE A 947 -22.01 18.98 6.32
C PHE A 947 -21.46 20.13 5.47
N ASP A 948 -22.08 20.34 4.31
CA ASP A 948 -22.72 21.65 4.18
C ASP A 948 -23.80 21.72 5.26
N GLY A 949 -23.72 22.72 6.14
CA GLY A 949 -24.72 22.92 7.19
C GLY A 949 -26.12 22.97 6.58
N GLY A 950 -27.07 22.22 7.14
CA GLY A 950 -28.39 22.08 6.53
C GLY A 950 -29.13 23.41 6.45
N ASN A 951 -29.07 24.08 5.29
CA ASN A 951 -29.64 25.42 5.03
C ASN A 951 -31.19 25.45 4.98
N GLY A 952 -31.86 24.49 5.62
CA GLY A 952 -33.28 24.19 5.38
C GLY A 952 -33.47 23.52 4.02
N GLY A 953 -32.73 22.43 3.76
CA GLY A 953 -32.83 21.68 2.51
C GLY A 953 -34.22 21.09 2.27
N GLY A 954 -34.50 20.67 1.03
CA GLY A 954 -35.83 20.33 0.49
C GLY A 954 -36.62 19.19 1.14
N ASN A 955 -36.28 18.74 2.35
CA ASN A 955 -37.13 17.90 3.19
C ASN A 955 -37.72 18.71 4.35
N CYS A 956 -38.63 19.63 4.02
CA CYS A 956 -39.35 20.51 4.95
C CYS A 956 -39.94 19.76 6.15
N LEU A 957 -40.60 18.62 5.92
CA LEU A 957 -41.27 17.82 6.94
C LEU A 957 -40.30 17.17 7.94
N SER A 958 -39.02 16.97 7.60
CA SER A 958 -38.02 16.48 8.56
C SER A 958 -37.69 17.48 9.70
N CYS A 959 -38.02 18.75 9.49
CA CYS A 959 -37.82 19.83 10.46
C CYS A 959 -39.16 20.39 10.97
N HIS A 960 -40.19 20.42 10.12
CA HIS A 960 -41.50 21.00 10.42
C HIS A 960 -42.61 19.97 10.66
N GLY A 961 -42.44 18.67 10.42
CA GLY A 961 -43.48 17.67 10.64
C GLY A 961 -43.81 17.44 12.13
N ALA A 962 -44.72 16.50 12.42
CA ALA A 962 -45.13 16.16 13.78
C ALA A 962 -43.94 15.80 14.72
N GLU A 963 -42.98 15.02 14.22
CA GLU A 963 -41.72 14.67 14.90
C GLU A 963 -40.54 15.62 14.55
N GLY A 964 -40.79 16.62 13.69
CA GLY A 964 -39.81 17.67 13.40
C GLY A 964 -39.65 18.60 14.61
N PHE A 965 -38.50 19.24 14.76
CA PHE A 965 -38.14 20.04 15.95
C PHE A 965 -38.45 21.54 15.84
N SER A 966 -38.89 22.05 14.68
CA SER A 966 -39.27 23.47 14.49
C SER A 966 -40.42 23.90 15.41
N GLN A 967 -40.45 25.19 15.80
CA GLN A 967 -41.59 25.78 16.53
C GLN A 967 -42.87 25.80 15.69
N LYS A 968 -42.76 25.96 14.36
CA LYS A 968 -43.92 25.93 13.45
C LYS A 968 -44.09 24.51 12.91
N LYS A 969 -44.89 23.71 13.61
CA LYS A 969 -45.24 22.33 13.23
C LYS A 969 -46.28 22.31 12.11
N VAL A 970 -46.20 21.28 11.28
CA VAL A 970 -47.12 20.87 10.22
C VAL A 970 -47.57 19.47 10.60
N PHE A 971 -48.63 19.39 11.39
CA PHE A 971 -49.21 18.12 11.85
C PHE A 971 -50.05 17.43 10.77
N SER A 972 -50.57 18.20 9.81
CA SER A 972 -51.30 17.72 8.64
C SER A 972 -51.15 18.74 7.50
N LEU A 973 -51.12 18.26 6.25
CA LEU A 973 -51.23 19.08 5.05
C LEU A 973 -52.69 19.27 4.60
N GLY A 974 -53.66 18.68 5.32
CA GLY A 974 -55.09 18.76 5.00
C GLY A 974 -55.38 18.27 3.59
N LYS A 975 -56.25 18.99 2.88
CA LYS A 975 -56.61 18.71 1.46
C LYS A 975 -55.51 19.06 0.44
N HIS A 976 -54.33 19.50 0.89
CA HIS A 976 -53.17 19.81 0.04
C HIS A 976 -52.07 18.73 0.14
N ASP A 977 -52.36 17.59 0.77
CA ASP A 977 -51.49 16.42 0.89
C ASP A 977 -50.93 15.89 -0.44
N SER A 978 -51.67 16.10 -1.53
CA SER A 978 -51.43 15.67 -2.90
C SER A 978 -50.92 16.80 -3.81
N LEU A 979 -50.91 18.05 -3.33
CA LEU A 979 -50.46 19.23 -4.09
C LEU A 979 -49.02 19.03 -4.57
N ASN A 980 -48.75 19.25 -5.87
CA ASN A 980 -47.43 19.06 -6.49
C ASN A 980 -46.83 17.64 -6.30
N GLY A 981 -47.65 16.60 -6.14
CA GLY A 981 -47.17 15.24 -5.82
C GLY A 981 -46.83 15.03 -4.35
N GLY A 982 -47.23 15.95 -3.48
CA GLY A 982 -47.39 15.73 -2.05
C GLY A 982 -46.14 15.84 -1.16
N GLY A 983 -46.39 15.71 0.15
CA GLY A 983 -45.37 15.80 1.20
C GLY A 983 -44.56 17.10 1.11
N ASN A 984 -43.24 16.97 0.93
CA ASN A 984 -42.34 18.12 0.79
C ASN A 984 -42.61 18.97 -0.48
N ASN A 985 -43.20 18.39 -1.53
CA ASN A 985 -43.56 19.15 -2.74
C ASN A 985 -44.76 20.08 -2.51
N ALA A 986 -45.72 19.66 -1.67
CA ALA A 986 -46.85 20.50 -1.27
C ALA A 986 -46.38 21.72 -0.48
N CYS A 987 -45.41 21.53 0.44
CA CYS A 987 -44.77 22.63 1.16
C CYS A 987 -44.12 23.65 0.19
N ARG A 988 -43.41 23.18 -0.85
CA ARG A 988 -42.81 24.04 -1.89
C ARG A 988 -43.85 24.78 -2.73
N ALA A 989 -44.92 24.11 -3.14
CA ALA A 989 -45.98 24.76 -3.92
C ALA A 989 -46.59 25.95 -3.15
N CYS A 990 -46.79 25.78 -1.84
CA CYS A 990 -47.31 26.84 -0.96
C CYS A 990 -46.28 27.96 -0.68
N HIS A 991 -45.03 27.63 -0.36
CA HIS A 991 -44.01 28.61 0.07
C HIS A 991 -43.10 29.13 -1.05
N GLY A 992 -43.33 28.71 -2.31
CA GLY A 992 -42.43 28.93 -3.43
C GLY A 992 -41.30 27.89 -3.49
N GLY A 993 -40.63 27.79 -4.64
CA GLY A 993 -39.46 26.92 -4.84
C GLY A 993 -39.65 25.83 -5.91
N THR A 994 -38.54 25.39 -6.48
CA THR A 994 -38.47 24.33 -7.49
C THR A 994 -38.38 22.94 -6.86
N LYS A 995 -38.41 21.89 -7.67
CA LYS A 995 -37.90 20.58 -7.26
C LYS A 995 -36.43 20.75 -6.79
N ASP A 996 -36.06 20.04 -5.72
CA ASP A 996 -34.67 19.89 -5.25
C ASP A 996 -33.96 21.15 -4.69
N ILE A 997 -34.69 22.08 -4.06
CA ILE A 997 -34.08 23.20 -3.32
C ILE A 997 -33.17 22.75 -2.16
N LEU A 998 -31.98 23.33 -2.08
CA LEU A 998 -30.99 23.07 -1.01
C LEU A 998 -31.13 24.02 0.20
N ALA A 999 -31.97 25.05 0.09
CA ALA A 999 -32.24 26.02 1.15
C ALA A 999 -33.69 26.53 1.11
N HIS A 1000 -34.10 27.28 2.14
CA HIS A 1000 -35.40 27.97 2.15
C HIS A 1000 -35.52 28.93 0.94
N PRO A 1001 -36.65 28.90 0.21
CA PRO A 1001 -36.86 29.73 -0.98
C PRO A 1001 -37.16 31.19 -0.62
N ALA A 1002 -36.89 32.11 -1.55
CA ALA A 1002 -37.26 33.52 -1.38
C ALA A 1002 -38.77 33.66 -1.13
N GLY A 1003 -39.15 34.39 -0.08
CA GLY A 1003 -40.55 34.55 0.31
C GLY A 1003 -41.13 33.41 1.16
N TYR A 1004 -40.35 32.41 1.60
CA TYR A 1004 -40.89 31.27 2.38
C TYR A 1004 -41.67 31.65 3.65
N ARG A 1005 -41.42 32.83 4.25
CA ARG A 1005 -42.16 33.33 5.42
C ARG A 1005 -43.60 33.77 5.08
N THR A 1006 -43.88 34.02 3.82
CA THR A 1006 -45.18 34.46 3.26
C THR A 1006 -45.69 33.40 2.28
N PRO A 1007 -46.52 32.44 2.70
CA PRO A 1007 -47.11 31.47 1.79
C PRO A 1007 -47.97 32.16 0.71
N ARG A 1008 -48.09 31.52 -0.46
CA ARG A 1008 -49.02 31.94 -1.52
C ARG A 1008 -50.43 32.05 -0.95
N ASN A 1009 -51.13 33.15 -1.26
CA ASN A 1009 -52.53 33.33 -0.88
C ASN A 1009 -53.46 32.46 -1.74
N CYS A 1010 -54.71 32.29 -1.32
CA CYS A 1010 -55.70 31.44 -1.99
C CYS A 1010 -55.88 31.81 -3.47
N LEU A 1011 -56.00 33.11 -3.77
CA LEU A 1011 -56.14 33.62 -5.14
C LEU A 1011 -54.96 33.22 -6.04
N SER A 1012 -53.73 33.22 -5.53
CA SER A 1012 -52.51 32.90 -6.30
C SER A 1012 -52.51 31.48 -6.87
N CYS A 1013 -53.19 30.52 -6.23
CA CYS A 1013 -53.27 29.14 -6.70
C CYS A 1013 -54.64 28.78 -7.29
N HIS A 1014 -55.73 29.36 -6.78
CA HIS A 1014 -57.08 28.98 -7.19
C HIS A 1014 -57.66 29.88 -8.29
N ALA A 1015 -57.28 31.16 -8.36
CA ALA A 1015 -57.92 32.13 -9.26
C ALA A 1015 -56.99 32.73 -10.34
N ALA A 1016 -55.69 32.86 -10.07
CA ALA A 1016 -54.78 33.67 -10.88
C ALA A 1016 -54.30 32.99 -12.18
N THR A 1017 -53.90 31.72 -12.13
CA THR A 1017 -53.27 31.00 -13.25
C THR A 1017 -53.67 29.53 -13.29
N ASN A 1018 -53.68 28.95 -14.50
CA ASN A 1018 -53.91 27.51 -14.69
C ASN A 1018 -52.66 26.67 -14.33
N ASP A 1019 -51.47 27.28 -14.32
CA ASP A 1019 -50.25 26.69 -13.76
C ASP A 1019 -50.21 26.97 -12.25
N ASN A 1020 -50.78 26.04 -11.47
CA ASN A 1020 -51.04 26.22 -10.04
C ASN A 1020 -50.63 25.00 -9.18
N TYR A 1021 -49.65 24.22 -9.66
CA TYR A 1021 -49.13 23.02 -8.99
C TYR A 1021 -50.17 21.91 -8.72
N GLY A 1022 -51.27 21.89 -9.49
CA GLY A 1022 -52.35 20.90 -9.36
C GLY A 1022 -53.44 21.28 -8.35
N ALA A 1023 -53.53 22.56 -7.98
CA ALA A 1023 -54.66 23.07 -7.20
C ALA A 1023 -55.96 23.13 -8.05
N VAL A 1024 -57.12 23.14 -7.40
CA VAL A 1024 -58.40 23.31 -8.10
C VAL A 1024 -58.51 24.75 -8.63
N TYR A 1025 -58.51 24.92 -9.95
CA TYR A 1025 -58.71 26.22 -10.59
C TYR A 1025 -60.20 26.62 -10.60
N ILE A 1026 -60.47 27.88 -10.27
CA ILE A 1026 -61.78 28.55 -10.26
C ILE A 1026 -61.72 29.95 -10.90
N GLY A 1027 -60.62 30.32 -11.57
CA GLY A 1027 -60.46 31.64 -12.20
C GLY A 1027 -61.40 31.87 -13.41
N ASP A 1028 -62.11 30.83 -13.85
CA ASP A 1028 -63.18 30.86 -14.84
C ASP A 1028 -64.60 30.97 -14.24
N GLU A 1029 -64.74 31.07 -12.91
CA GLU A 1029 -66.01 31.17 -12.19
C GLU A 1029 -66.22 32.57 -11.56
N GLU A 1030 -67.46 32.96 -11.23
CA GLU A 1030 -67.76 34.32 -10.74
C GLU A 1030 -67.16 34.65 -9.35
N HIS A 1031 -67.02 33.67 -8.47
CA HIS A 1031 -66.53 33.85 -7.09
C HIS A 1031 -65.02 34.03 -6.96
N LYS A 1032 -64.28 34.01 -8.07
CA LYS A 1032 -62.83 34.29 -8.08
C LYS A 1032 -62.42 35.64 -7.46
N ASN A 1033 -63.37 36.58 -7.35
CA ASN A 1033 -63.18 37.93 -6.81
C ASN A 1033 -63.73 38.10 -5.38
N GLU A 1034 -64.20 37.04 -4.71
CA GLU A 1034 -64.76 37.13 -3.36
C GLU A 1034 -63.68 37.03 -2.26
N LYS A 1035 -63.99 37.56 -1.06
CA LYS A 1035 -63.17 37.34 0.14
C LYS A 1035 -63.39 35.92 0.64
N CYS A 1036 -62.55 34.99 0.20
CA CYS A 1036 -62.63 33.56 0.51
C CYS A 1036 -62.78 33.28 2.01
N GLU A 1037 -62.12 34.08 2.85
CA GLU A 1037 -62.11 33.94 4.32
C GLU A 1037 -63.48 34.19 4.96
N ALA A 1038 -64.38 34.96 4.31
CA ALA A 1038 -65.71 35.23 4.86
C ALA A 1038 -66.62 33.98 4.87
N CYS A 1039 -66.33 32.99 4.01
CA CYS A 1039 -67.12 31.77 3.85
C CYS A 1039 -66.34 30.48 4.25
N HIS A 1040 -65.05 30.57 4.58
CA HIS A 1040 -64.14 29.42 4.72
C HIS A 1040 -63.18 29.49 5.94
N VAL A 1041 -63.69 29.68 7.17
CA VAL A 1041 -62.92 29.45 8.42
C VAL A 1041 -63.85 28.89 9.52
N SER A 1042 -63.38 28.11 10.50
CA SER A 1042 -62.21 28.37 11.37
C SER A 1042 -61.23 27.19 11.56
N ASN A 1043 -59.97 27.55 11.85
CA ASN A 1043 -58.79 26.71 12.15
C ASN A 1043 -58.17 25.87 11.01
N ILE A 1044 -57.30 26.55 10.24
CA ILE A 1044 -56.09 26.04 9.54
C ILE A 1044 -56.21 24.87 8.54
N HIS A 1045 -56.78 25.17 7.36
CA HIS A 1045 -56.74 24.42 6.08
C HIS A 1045 -57.86 23.40 5.79
N GLU A 1046 -58.96 23.36 6.55
CA GLU A 1046 -60.16 22.63 6.12
C GLU A 1046 -61.21 23.53 5.49
N ILE A 1047 -61.34 23.47 4.16
CA ILE A 1047 -62.50 24.00 3.44
C ILE A 1047 -63.62 22.96 3.55
N THR A 1048 -64.61 23.24 4.39
CA THR A 1048 -65.67 22.28 4.78
C THR A 1048 -66.73 22.03 3.70
N ALA A 1049 -66.86 22.91 2.70
CA ALA A 1049 -67.88 22.80 1.65
C ALA A 1049 -67.39 23.29 0.28
N LEU A 1050 -66.67 22.41 -0.45
CA LEU A 1050 -66.30 22.60 -1.86
C LEU A 1050 -67.07 21.68 -2.83
N HIS A 1051 -67.87 20.76 -2.30
CA HIS A 1051 -68.51 19.66 -3.04
C HIS A 1051 -70.04 19.68 -2.85
N MET A 1052 -70.69 20.77 -3.27
CA MET A 1052 -72.14 20.77 -3.46
C MET A 1052 -72.45 20.11 -4.79
N THR A 1053 -73.19 19.01 -4.78
CA THR A 1053 -73.65 18.39 -6.04
C THR A 1053 -74.67 19.30 -6.74
N PRO A 1054 -74.67 19.34 -8.09
CA PRO A 1054 -75.73 20.00 -8.84
C PRO A 1054 -77.11 19.44 -8.47
N SER A 1055 -78.11 20.29 -8.54
CA SER A 1055 -79.50 19.98 -8.20
C SER A 1055 -80.44 20.37 -9.33
N VAL A 1056 -81.48 19.58 -9.53
CA VAL A 1056 -82.59 19.92 -10.43
C VAL A 1056 -83.74 20.42 -9.56
N LYS A 1057 -84.13 21.68 -9.73
CA LYS A 1057 -85.14 22.34 -8.90
C LYS A 1057 -86.57 22.10 -9.38
N LYS A 1058 -86.75 21.95 -10.69
CA LYS A 1058 -88.05 21.74 -11.35
C LYS A 1058 -87.86 20.97 -12.65
N ILE A 1059 -88.81 20.11 -13.00
CA ILE A 1059 -88.90 19.43 -14.30
C ILE A 1059 -90.33 19.62 -14.81
N SER A 1060 -90.50 19.90 -16.09
CA SER A 1060 -91.80 19.97 -16.77
C SER A 1060 -91.71 19.44 -18.20
N ILE A 1061 -92.83 18.95 -18.73
CA ILE A 1061 -92.95 18.55 -20.14
C ILE A 1061 -94.05 19.41 -20.76
N THR A 1062 -93.73 20.08 -21.87
CA THR A 1062 -94.64 20.93 -22.65
C THR A 1062 -94.71 20.43 -24.09
N LYS A 1063 -95.81 20.72 -24.81
CA LYS A 1063 -95.95 20.42 -26.23
C LYS A 1063 -95.82 21.71 -27.04
N GLU A 1064 -94.79 21.81 -27.87
CA GLU A 1064 -94.42 23.01 -28.63
C GLU A 1064 -94.21 22.60 -30.10
N ASN A 1065 -94.91 23.26 -31.04
CA ASN A 1065 -94.84 22.97 -32.49
C ASN A 1065 -94.98 21.47 -32.85
N ASN A 1066 -95.92 20.78 -32.21
CA ASN A 1066 -96.17 19.34 -32.35
C ASN A 1066 -95.03 18.41 -31.87
N THR A 1067 -94.02 18.95 -31.18
CA THR A 1067 -92.96 18.19 -30.51
C THR A 1067 -93.14 18.26 -28.99
N ASN A 1068 -92.75 17.19 -28.29
CA ASN A 1068 -92.69 17.21 -26.83
C ASN A 1068 -91.34 17.80 -26.40
N VAL A 1069 -91.36 18.78 -25.51
CA VAL A 1069 -90.18 19.47 -25.00
C VAL A 1069 -90.09 19.21 -23.50
N LEU A 1070 -89.00 18.58 -23.08
CA LEU A 1070 -88.62 18.45 -21.69
C LEU A 1070 -87.91 19.75 -21.28
N ARG A 1071 -88.34 20.38 -20.20
CA ARG A 1071 -87.70 21.56 -19.60
C ARG A 1071 -87.34 21.26 -18.15
N ALA A 1072 -86.21 21.76 -17.69
CA ALA A 1072 -85.81 21.67 -16.30
C ALA A 1072 -85.04 22.91 -15.84
N SER A 1073 -85.28 23.35 -14.61
CA SER A 1073 -84.47 24.39 -13.96
C SER A 1073 -83.40 23.72 -13.12
N VAL A 1074 -82.14 23.83 -13.53
CA VAL A 1074 -80.99 23.20 -12.88
C VAL A 1074 -80.13 24.23 -12.17
N SER A 1075 -79.37 23.81 -11.16
CA SER A 1075 -78.56 24.71 -10.35
C SER A 1075 -77.32 23.98 -9.83
N ALA A 1076 -76.14 24.52 -10.13
CA ALA A 1076 -74.89 24.10 -9.52
C ALA A 1076 -74.71 24.73 -8.12
N GLY A 1077 -73.60 24.39 -7.46
CA GLY A 1077 -73.24 24.92 -6.13
C GLY A 1077 -73.20 26.46 -6.10
N TYR A 1078 -73.19 27.04 -4.90
CA TYR A 1078 -73.20 28.50 -4.71
C TYR A 1078 -72.22 29.21 -5.66
N LYS A 1079 -72.72 30.16 -6.48
CA LYS A 1079 -72.01 30.90 -7.56
C LYS A 1079 -71.24 30.10 -8.64
N MET A 1080 -71.22 28.77 -8.60
CA MET A 1080 -70.60 27.93 -9.63
C MET A 1080 -71.53 27.77 -10.82
N ARG A 1081 -71.02 27.84 -12.05
CA ARG A 1081 -71.84 27.59 -13.24
C ARG A 1081 -72.18 26.11 -13.42
N VAL A 1082 -73.38 25.86 -13.93
CA VAL A 1082 -73.70 24.57 -14.55
C VAL A 1082 -72.82 24.42 -15.81
N ARG A 1083 -72.39 23.20 -16.14
CA ARG A 1083 -71.50 22.93 -17.30
C ARG A 1083 -72.09 21.99 -18.34
N ASP A 1084 -73.06 21.15 -17.95
CA ASP A 1084 -73.81 20.26 -18.83
C ASP A 1084 -75.11 19.84 -18.13
N ALA A 1085 -76.09 19.34 -18.88
CA ALA A 1085 -77.29 18.72 -18.36
C ALA A 1085 -77.75 17.59 -19.29
N ARG A 1086 -78.30 16.51 -18.75
CA ARG A 1086 -78.78 15.37 -19.54
C ARG A 1086 -80.00 14.72 -18.91
N TYR A 1087 -80.76 14.00 -19.73
CA TYR A 1087 -81.92 13.24 -19.29
C TYR A 1087 -81.88 11.79 -19.78
N TYR A 1088 -82.66 10.92 -19.14
CA TYR A 1088 -82.95 9.56 -19.60
C TYR A 1088 -84.37 9.16 -19.19
N ILE A 1089 -84.94 8.16 -19.87
CA ILE A 1089 -86.30 7.67 -19.60
C ILE A 1089 -86.21 6.23 -19.12
N ASP A 1090 -86.75 5.97 -17.92
CA ASP A 1090 -86.79 4.71 -17.17
C ASP A 1090 -85.43 4.07 -16.82
N THR A 1091 -84.50 3.95 -17.77
CA THR A 1091 -83.19 3.30 -17.62
C THR A 1091 -82.03 4.27 -17.90
N PRO A 1092 -80.93 4.24 -17.13
CA PRO A 1092 -79.81 5.16 -17.29
C PRO A 1092 -78.83 4.77 -18.42
N LEU A 1093 -79.17 3.75 -19.24
CA LEU A 1093 -78.30 3.21 -20.29
C LEU A 1093 -78.09 4.21 -21.44
N ASN A 1094 -79.15 4.90 -21.84
CA ASN A 1094 -79.13 5.88 -22.92
C ASN A 1094 -79.46 7.26 -22.34
N LYS A 1095 -78.46 8.13 -22.23
CA LYS A 1095 -78.61 9.50 -21.71
C LYS A 1095 -78.46 10.51 -22.84
N SER A 1096 -79.44 11.38 -22.99
CA SER A 1096 -79.50 12.42 -24.03
C SER A 1096 -79.18 13.79 -23.42
N GLY A 1097 -78.35 14.57 -24.09
CA GLY A 1097 -78.00 15.93 -23.65
C GLY A 1097 -79.20 16.88 -23.67
N MET A 1098 -79.16 17.88 -22.80
CA MET A 1098 -80.07 19.02 -22.76
C MET A 1098 -79.29 20.30 -23.05
N TYR A 1099 -79.94 21.28 -23.67
CA TYR A 1099 -79.35 22.54 -24.07
C TYR A 1099 -79.81 23.66 -23.14
N PRO A 1100 -78.95 24.63 -22.79
CA PRO A 1100 -79.35 25.82 -22.04
C PRO A 1100 -80.28 26.69 -22.91
N VAL A 1101 -81.31 27.29 -22.30
CA VAL A 1101 -82.34 28.07 -23.00
C VAL A 1101 -81.78 29.38 -23.59
N ASP A 1102 -80.76 29.97 -22.96
CA ASP A 1102 -80.06 31.17 -23.45
C ASP A 1102 -78.92 30.85 -24.46
N GLY A 1103 -78.62 29.56 -24.66
CA GLY A 1103 -77.59 29.04 -25.55
C GLY A 1103 -76.21 28.83 -24.93
N VAL A 1104 -75.95 29.18 -23.66
CA VAL A 1104 -74.62 29.07 -23.05
C VAL A 1104 -74.65 28.71 -21.55
N PHE A 1105 -74.06 27.56 -21.20
CA PHE A 1105 -73.83 27.16 -19.80
C PHE A 1105 -72.80 28.08 -19.11
N ASN A 1106 -73.27 29.16 -18.48
CA ASN A 1106 -72.46 30.22 -17.88
C ASN A 1106 -72.90 30.65 -16.48
N SER A 1107 -74.11 30.29 -16.04
CA SER A 1107 -74.77 30.81 -14.84
C SER A 1107 -74.97 29.75 -13.76
N GLN A 1108 -75.18 30.19 -12.51
CA GLN A 1108 -75.32 29.28 -11.37
C GLN A 1108 -76.62 28.47 -11.39
N ALA A 1109 -77.68 29.09 -11.88
CA ALA A 1109 -78.93 28.43 -12.22
C ALA A 1109 -79.14 28.59 -13.73
N GLU A 1110 -79.52 27.51 -14.38
CA GLU A 1110 -79.75 27.44 -15.82
C GLU A 1110 -81.12 26.81 -16.05
N ASP A 1111 -81.89 27.37 -16.96
CA ASP A 1111 -83.04 26.67 -17.53
C ASP A 1111 -82.56 25.89 -18.75
N VAL A 1112 -82.79 24.58 -18.76
CA VAL A 1112 -82.37 23.67 -19.83
C VAL A 1112 -83.57 23.02 -20.49
N PHE A 1113 -83.42 22.67 -21.77
CA PHE A 1113 -84.46 22.01 -22.55
C PHE A 1113 -83.90 20.91 -23.46
N ALA A 1114 -84.75 19.93 -23.80
CA ALA A 1114 -84.48 18.95 -24.83
C ALA A 1114 -85.77 18.52 -25.53
N GLN A 1115 -85.67 18.13 -26.79
CA GLN A 1115 -86.77 17.47 -27.49
C GLN A 1115 -86.91 16.04 -26.97
N LEU A 1116 -88.07 15.72 -26.40
CA LEU A 1116 -88.37 14.44 -25.80
C LEU A 1116 -88.92 13.48 -26.86
N ASP A 1117 -88.05 12.63 -27.41
CA ASP A 1117 -88.49 11.52 -28.26
C ASP A 1117 -89.24 10.46 -27.42
N ILE A 1118 -90.47 10.15 -27.84
CA ILE A 1118 -91.35 9.15 -27.24
C ILE A 1118 -91.71 8.02 -28.21
N SER A 1119 -91.16 8.04 -29.43
CA SER A 1119 -91.55 7.12 -30.52
C SER A 1119 -91.25 5.64 -30.24
N GLY A 1120 -90.26 5.36 -29.39
CA GLY A 1120 -89.87 4.02 -28.96
C GLY A 1120 -90.46 3.55 -27.63
N LEU A 1121 -91.38 4.30 -27.01
CA LEU A 1121 -91.93 3.98 -25.69
C LEU A 1121 -93.28 3.26 -25.78
N SER A 1122 -93.52 2.32 -24.86
CA SER A 1122 -94.77 1.57 -24.74
C SER A 1122 -95.94 2.44 -24.27
N GLN A 1123 -97.18 1.99 -24.48
CA GLN A 1123 -98.33 2.61 -23.80
C GLN A 1123 -98.27 2.30 -22.30
N GLY A 1124 -98.21 3.32 -21.45
CA GLY A 1124 -98.09 3.14 -20.00
C GLY A 1124 -97.50 4.35 -19.27
N LYS A 1125 -97.14 4.12 -18.00
CA LYS A 1125 -96.41 5.10 -17.18
C LYS A 1125 -94.91 4.98 -17.44
N HIS A 1126 -94.28 6.12 -17.65
CA HIS A 1126 -92.85 6.29 -17.86
C HIS A 1126 -92.33 7.35 -16.89
N ARG A 1127 -91.02 7.32 -16.61
CA ARG A 1127 -90.37 8.28 -15.72
C ARG A 1127 -89.14 8.87 -16.40
N VAL A 1128 -89.17 10.16 -16.67
CA VAL A 1128 -88.00 10.91 -17.11
C VAL A 1128 -87.17 11.31 -15.90
N PHE A 1129 -85.86 11.14 -16.00
CA PHE A 1129 -84.87 11.58 -15.03
C PHE A 1129 -84.01 12.67 -15.67
N VAL A 1130 -83.72 13.74 -14.95
CA VAL A 1130 -82.82 14.83 -15.36
C VAL A 1130 -81.72 14.97 -14.32
N GLU A 1131 -80.49 15.13 -14.77
CA GLU A 1131 -79.31 15.43 -13.96
C GLU A 1131 -78.50 16.55 -14.60
N ALA A 1132 -77.79 17.32 -13.77
CA ALA A 1132 -76.94 18.43 -14.19
C ALA A 1132 -75.49 18.18 -13.76
N MET A 1133 -74.54 18.80 -14.46
CA MET A 1133 -73.11 18.64 -14.24
C MET A 1133 -72.48 19.97 -13.83
N GLU A 1134 -71.50 19.92 -12.92
CA GLU A 1134 -70.59 21.03 -12.66
C GLU A 1134 -69.15 20.69 -13.14
N ARG A 1135 -68.15 21.38 -12.58
CA ARG A 1135 -66.71 21.09 -12.80
C ARG A 1135 -66.34 19.62 -12.50
N ASN A 1136 -65.25 19.17 -13.11
CA ASN A 1136 -64.68 17.81 -12.96
C ASN A 1136 -65.65 16.66 -13.31
N ASN A 1137 -66.61 16.90 -14.20
CA ASN A 1137 -67.67 15.95 -14.58
C ASN A 1137 -68.50 15.44 -13.38
N ASN A 1138 -68.63 16.25 -12.32
CA ASN A 1138 -69.44 15.89 -11.16
C ASN A 1138 -70.93 16.05 -11.49
N TRP A 1139 -71.62 14.93 -11.64
CA TRP A 1139 -73.05 14.88 -11.94
C TRP A 1139 -73.87 14.88 -10.65
N GLY A 1140 -74.90 15.73 -10.64
CA GLY A 1140 -75.88 15.82 -9.56
C GLY A 1140 -76.77 14.59 -9.43
N VAL A 1141 -77.45 14.47 -8.29
CA VAL A 1141 -78.45 13.40 -8.09
C VAL A 1141 -79.60 13.62 -9.08
N PRO A 1142 -79.95 12.64 -9.95
CA PRO A 1142 -81.03 12.82 -10.90
C PRO A 1142 -82.36 13.03 -10.18
N SER A 1143 -83.10 14.08 -10.56
CA SER A 1143 -84.51 14.25 -10.16
C SER A 1143 -85.40 13.71 -11.27
N SER A 1144 -86.65 13.36 -10.95
CA SER A 1144 -87.53 12.67 -11.89
C SER A 1144 -88.94 13.20 -11.93
N LEU A 1145 -89.57 13.10 -13.10
CA LEU A 1145 -90.98 13.38 -13.34
C LEU A 1145 -91.64 12.13 -13.97
N GLU A 1146 -92.80 11.71 -13.46
CA GLU A 1146 -93.60 10.68 -14.10
C GLU A 1146 -94.53 11.29 -15.16
N PHE A 1147 -94.71 10.55 -16.26
CA PHE A 1147 -95.68 10.88 -17.30
C PHE A 1147 -96.33 9.61 -17.85
N THR A 1148 -97.48 9.74 -18.50
CA THR A 1148 -98.20 8.61 -19.12
C THR A 1148 -98.29 8.85 -20.62
N ILE A 1149 -98.10 7.79 -21.42
CA ILE A 1149 -98.34 7.79 -22.85
C ILE A 1149 -99.72 7.19 -23.12
N GLU A 1150 -100.64 8.00 -23.62
CA GLU A 1150 -102.00 7.61 -24.01
C GLU A 1150 -102.19 7.94 -25.50
N GLY A 1151 -101.69 7.07 -26.38
CA GLY A 1151 -101.84 7.21 -27.84
C GLY A 1151 -101.07 8.40 -28.43
N LEU A 1152 -99.74 8.32 -28.45
CA LEU A 1152 -98.80 9.34 -28.97
C LEU A 1152 -98.86 10.75 -28.32
N ASP A 1153 -99.78 10.99 -27.38
CA ASP A 1153 -99.90 12.25 -26.65
C ASP A 1153 -99.56 12.14 -25.15
N LEU A 1154 -99.19 13.30 -24.58
CA LEU A 1154 -98.49 13.45 -23.31
C LEU A 1154 -99.25 14.43 -22.39
N LYS A 1155 -99.48 14.07 -21.11
CA LYS A 1155 -100.10 14.96 -20.09
C LYS A 1155 -99.19 15.10 -18.87
N SER A 1156 -98.99 16.33 -18.40
CA SER A 1156 -98.22 16.66 -17.18
C SER A 1156 -99.13 16.87 -15.96
N GLY A 1157 -98.63 16.52 -14.77
CA GLY A 1157 -99.28 16.79 -13.48
C GLY A 1157 -98.43 17.72 -12.61
N GLU A 1158 -99.06 18.71 -11.98
CA GLU A 1158 -98.37 19.72 -11.14
C GLU A 1158 -98.20 19.31 -9.65
N GLU A 1159 -97.28 20.02 -8.99
CA GLU A 1159 -96.70 19.73 -7.67
C GLU A 1159 -97.63 19.93 -6.46
N LYS A 1160 -97.26 19.30 -5.32
CA LYS A 1160 -97.45 19.86 -3.98
C LYS A 1160 -96.23 19.65 -3.08
N LYS A 1161 -95.78 20.73 -2.43
CA LYS A 1161 -94.75 20.74 -1.36
C LYS A 1161 -95.39 20.52 0.01
N THR A 1162 -94.69 19.79 0.89
CA THR A 1162 -94.63 20.04 2.35
C THR A 1162 -93.39 19.39 2.94
N SER A 1163 -92.91 19.87 4.09
CA SER A 1163 -91.56 19.63 4.62
C SER A 1163 -91.49 18.95 5.99
N MET A 1164 -90.30 18.43 6.31
CA MET A 1164 -89.69 18.24 7.64
C MET A 1164 -90.17 17.11 8.57
N LEU A 1165 -89.16 16.32 9.01
CA LEU A 1165 -89.05 15.55 10.27
C LEU A 1165 -90.09 14.42 10.52
N THR A 1166 -89.78 13.28 11.15
CA THR A 1166 -88.55 12.77 11.79
C THR A 1166 -88.54 11.23 11.82
N MET A 1167 -87.34 10.65 11.75
CA MET A 1167 -86.87 9.42 12.43
C MET A 1167 -87.88 8.38 12.98
N ALA A 1168 -87.74 7.15 12.51
CA ALA A 1168 -87.56 5.99 13.38
C ALA A 1168 -86.87 4.84 12.63
N ASN A 1169 -85.84 4.23 13.22
CA ASN A 1169 -85.53 2.82 12.95
C ASN A 1169 -84.76 2.21 14.13
N THR A 1170 -85.47 1.47 14.98
CA THR A 1170 -84.91 0.58 16.00
C THR A 1170 -85.52 -0.80 15.86
N LEU A 1171 -85.05 -1.51 14.83
CA LEU A 1171 -85.05 -2.96 14.72
C LEU A 1171 -83.56 -3.35 14.63
N ALA A 1172 -82.82 -3.45 15.73
CA ALA A 1172 -82.91 -4.45 16.79
C ALA A 1172 -82.53 -5.87 16.30
N VAL A 1173 -81.23 -6.04 16.04
CA VAL A 1173 -80.38 -7.19 16.44
C VAL A 1173 -81.04 -8.58 16.46
N LEU A 1174 -80.74 -9.39 15.44
CA LEU A 1174 -80.52 -10.86 15.41
C LEU A 1174 -80.75 -11.34 13.95
N LEU A 1175 -79.94 -12.20 13.31
CA LEU A 1175 -78.79 -13.01 13.75
C LEU A 1175 -77.58 -12.70 12.83
N ILE A 1176 -76.37 -12.55 13.35
CA ILE A 1176 -75.36 -13.62 13.48
C ILE A 1176 -75.31 -14.57 12.26
N ALA A 1177 -74.19 -14.46 11.53
CA ALA A 1177 -73.51 -15.49 10.74
C ALA A 1177 -74.31 -16.21 9.62
N SER A 1178 -73.83 -16.30 8.37
CA SER A 1178 -72.47 -16.26 7.85
C SER A 1178 -72.53 -15.99 6.32
N VAL A 1179 -71.49 -15.58 5.58
CA VAL A 1179 -70.07 -15.91 5.70
C VAL A 1179 -69.15 -14.72 5.42
N LEU A 1180 -68.02 -14.72 6.12
CA LEU A 1180 -66.84 -13.85 5.98
C LEU A 1180 -66.28 -13.74 4.55
N ARG A 1181 -65.83 -12.52 4.17
CA ARG A 1181 -64.56 -12.13 3.49
C ARG A 1181 -64.81 -10.85 2.70
N ARG A 1182 -64.43 -9.65 3.16
CA ARG A 1182 -63.09 -9.14 3.54
C ARG A 1182 -61.99 -9.52 2.53
N PHE A 1183 -61.37 -8.64 1.73
CA PHE A 1183 -61.45 -7.17 1.55
C PHE A 1183 -61.20 -6.34 2.84
N LYS A 1184 -60.01 -5.78 3.10
CA LYS A 1184 -59.09 -5.06 2.19
C LYS A 1184 -59.80 -3.87 1.53
#